data_AF-C3XPJ4-F1
#
_entry.id   AF-C3XPJ4-F1
#
_cell.length_a   1.000
_cell.length_b   1.000
_cell.length_c   1.000
_cell.angle_alpha   90.00
_cell.angle_beta   90.00
_cell.angle_gamma   90.00
#
_symmetry.space_group_name_H-M   'P 1'
#
loop_
_entity.id
_entity.type
_entity.pdbx_description
1 polymer ?
#
loop_
_entity_poly.entity_id
_entity_poly.type
_entity_poly.pdbx_seq_one_letter_code
_entity_poly.pdbx_strand_id
1 'polypeptide(L)'
;MATALQVQCGGTTSGSSGQISSPGYGDKISIDIPDNLDCEWKIAVPYGQVVQITIEDFRLEEDGFLEIFDNCPFGYLNENLTSPNVSSNSTITTSTNIATLVFHSKGLKPKHGFNITFLAVEPPYFRPRNRPHQLQADARPNRRLKGLFDSFGLKGIIDFGIDILSRVSEVVMNILDRQEAYRRHQELVNLMTQLKNDINSLSNQITEEGIIAELRHEEEIAAIKYSASVEIVKNYLDTLNTRLHVTVNGTLRPEALAQSWADAVLQQDSEGMNQALNSLYGMIMGSSTVFQGRPFMETISALLRRQNLPSSEYRRRLMTVFEYIMDLQAGGYAAWILALKQNGQTDQISEVLRRGHAKLSEQSCLVAPLFYGFVWGKLGFPGGTQTGVVPDGSFDSDSIDMEYCCRDDGFASLPIRLPLNPPFYLLRFGGYCQQVEEVHVREEWIGYMGNGYRAGVVLDDSGDDNSHKLYYCLYSLPGSVIPTTPIVPDATPAPPNNDNIQIVLIVAPTVAGPCTQPVTRFMFVKTHRAGSTTVAAILYRFGLTYDLNVVLPTTGDLLGWPFEIRPGNYLPLKSGLQHEIIVDRTVYRPDVFQYFFPNDMVYLGILRHPLNHLQSCFSEYGLQKLYNLPAKQPIQNFLDDPYTWERKLHSQRMKRKPYSFTKNLQAYNYGYSLGLSEDLERTTKFVERIASEFKVVLILEYLDESLVVLKREMCWETRDILYTNKTCCQLHDPLRLSNKQQENHRTFATADYMMYDRFVDILKDKIQQQGQDFQDELEDFKKLNKQVQDLCDTEDTSEKNVMTLEATKWYDKIEIDQKTCQLLRANLQQLRTLAREGMVEKGRIVASRRPI
;
A
#
# COMPACT_ATOMS: atom_id res chain seq x y z
N MET A 1 -33.96 27.01 -22.64
CA MET A 1 -33.92 25.79 -21.82
C MET A 1 -33.03 26.08 -20.64
N ALA A 2 -33.54 25.90 -19.42
CA ALA A 2 -32.84 26.24 -18.19
C ALA A 2 -31.64 25.31 -17.99
N THR A 3 -30.48 25.89 -17.68
CA THR A 3 -29.29 25.19 -17.19
C THR A 3 -29.63 24.54 -15.85
N ALA A 4 -29.52 23.22 -15.76
CA ALA A 4 -29.61 22.50 -14.50
C ALA A 4 -28.47 22.98 -13.58
N LEU A 5 -28.82 23.50 -12.40
CA LEU A 5 -27.86 23.84 -11.35
C LEU A 5 -27.33 22.54 -10.73
N GLN A 6 -26.03 22.31 -10.89
CA GLN A 6 -25.33 21.18 -10.30
C GLN A 6 -25.37 21.31 -8.77
N VAL A 7 -25.86 20.27 -8.08
CA VAL A 7 -26.01 20.28 -6.62
C VAL A 7 -24.65 20.02 -5.98
N GLN A 8 -24.23 20.93 -5.09
CA GLN A 8 -22.94 20.83 -4.40
C GLN A 8 -23.15 20.11 -3.05
N CYS A 9 -22.58 18.93 -2.92
CA CYS A 9 -22.61 18.08 -1.72
C CYS A 9 -21.18 18.03 -1.15
N GLY A 10 -20.98 18.21 0.16
CA GLY A 10 -19.64 18.20 0.77
C GLY A 10 -18.77 19.46 0.55
N GLY A 11 -17.56 19.47 1.12
CA GLY A 11 -16.55 20.52 0.93
C GLY A 11 -15.85 20.98 2.21
N THR A 12 -14.88 21.89 2.07
CA THR A 12 -14.16 22.47 3.22
C THR A 12 -14.68 23.87 3.54
N THR A 13 -15.08 24.09 4.79
CA THR A 13 -15.50 25.40 5.31
C THR A 13 -14.57 25.83 6.44
N SER A 14 -14.14 27.08 6.43
CA SER A 14 -13.31 27.66 7.50
C SER A 14 -13.87 29.00 7.97
N GLY A 15 -13.80 29.27 9.28
CA GLY A 15 -14.31 30.49 9.89
C GLY A 15 -14.82 30.31 11.31
N SER A 16 -15.15 31.41 12.00
CA SER A 16 -15.66 31.37 13.38
C SER A 16 -17.13 31.00 13.49
N SER A 17 -17.85 30.92 12.38
CA SER A 17 -19.24 30.50 12.32
C SER A 17 -19.60 30.13 10.89
N GLY A 18 -20.59 29.26 10.71
CA GLY A 18 -21.16 28.99 9.42
C GLY A 18 -22.38 28.10 9.51
N GLN A 19 -22.93 27.79 8.36
CA GLN A 19 -24.10 26.95 8.23
C GLN A 19 -23.81 25.90 7.16
N ILE A 20 -24.16 24.65 7.47
CA ILE A 20 -24.06 23.53 6.54
C ILE A 20 -25.42 22.88 6.50
N SER A 21 -25.92 22.68 5.30
CA SER A 21 -27.19 22.04 5.09
C SER A 21 -27.04 20.97 4.03
N SER A 22 -27.79 19.88 4.19
CA SER A 22 -27.83 18.83 3.19
C SER A 22 -28.32 19.39 1.85
N PRO A 23 -27.89 18.79 0.73
CA PRO A 23 -28.40 19.11 -0.61
C PRO A 23 -29.94 19.29 -0.66
N GLY A 24 -30.42 20.40 -1.23
CA GLY A 24 -31.85 20.70 -1.41
C GLY A 24 -32.65 21.05 -0.15
N TYR A 25 -31.97 21.25 0.99
CA TYR A 25 -32.62 21.68 2.22
C TYR A 25 -33.21 23.09 2.09
N GLY A 26 -34.52 23.24 2.33
CA GLY A 26 -35.22 24.54 2.35
C GLY A 26 -35.72 25.06 0.99
N ASP A 27 -35.36 24.40 -0.12
CA ASP A 27 -35.76 24.83 -1.45
C ASP A 27 -37.24 24.53 -1.78
N LYS A 28 -37.89 25.48 -2.44
CA LYS A 28 -39.29 25.37 -2.92
C LYS A 28 -39.39 24.78 -4.34
N ILE A 29 -38.26 24.67 -5.02
CA ILE A 29 -38.16 24.22 -6.41
C ILE A 29 -37.62 22.80 -6.36
N SER A 30 -38.27 21.87 -7.06
CA SER A 30 -37.83 20.49 -7.22
C SER A 30 -36.49 20.46 -7.95
N ILE A 31 -35.41 20.41 -7.17
CA ILE A 31 -34.08 20.05 -7.65
C ILE A 31 -34.06 18.53 -7.76
N ASP A 32 -33.57 17.99 -8.88
CA ASP A 32 -33.31 16.56 -9.01
C ASP A 32 -32.14 16.19 -8.09
N ILE A 33 -32.46 15.69 -6.89
CA ILE A 33 -31.50 15.21 -5.91
C ILE A 33 -31.31 13.70 -6.15
N PRO A 34 -30.08 13.20 -6.26
CA PRO A 34 -29.82 11.77 -6.42
C PRO A 34 -30.42 10.92 -5.31
N ASP A 35 -30.82 9.69 -5.67
CA ASP A 35 -31.44 8.72 -4.77
C ASP A 35 -30.52 8.23 -3.65
N ASN A 36 -29.19 8.36 -3.81
CA ASN A 36 -28.21 8.12 -2.76
C ASN A 36 -27.26 9.32 -2.66
N LEU A 37 -27.03 9.79 -1.44
CA LEU A 37 -26.13 10.89 -1.15
C LEU A 37 -25.15 10.47 -0.07
N ASP A 38 -23.88 10.47 -0.48
CA ASP A 38 -22.72 10.45 0.40
C ASP A 38 -22.12 11.85 0.35
N CYS A 39 -22.03 12.55 1.48
CA CYS A 39 -21.36 13.85 1.59
C CYS A 39 -20.38 13.93 2.77
N GLU A 40 -19.21 14.56 2.56
CA GLU A 40 -18.30 14.95 3.65
C GLU A 40 -18.04 16.44 3.69
N TRP A 41 -18.13 17.00 4.89
CA TRP A 41 -17.71 18.36 5.16
C TRP A 41 -16.57 18.40 6.17
N LYS A 42 -15.58 19.24 5.88
CA LYS A 42 -14.53 19.60 6.83
C LYS A 42 -14.77 21.02 7.33
N ILE A 43 -15.03 21.17 8.62
CA ILE A 43 -15.15 22.46 9.30
C ILE A 43 -13.84 22.76 10.00
N ALA A 44 -13.23 23.90 9.73
CA ALA A 44 -12.04 24.38 10.44
C ALA A 44 -12.31 25.73 11.12
N VAL A 45 -12.30 25.75 12.45
CA VAL A 45 -12.42 26.98 13.25
C VAL A 45 -11.04 27.49 13.70
N PRO A 46 -10.92 28.76 14.12
CA PRO A 46 -9.64 29.30 14.60
C PRO A 46 -9.02 28.47 15.73
N TYR A 47 -7.69 28.46 15.78
CA TYR A 47 -6.93 27.80 16.83
C TYR A 47 -7.31 28.31 18.22
N GLY A 48 -7.45 27.39 19.17
CA GLY A 48 -7.85 27.68 20.55
C GLY A 48 -9.37 27.61 20.80
N GLN A 49 -10.18 27.47 19.76
CA GLN A 49 -11.62 27.26 19.82
C GLN A 49 -11.98 25.83 19.41
N VAL A 50 -13.19 25.39 19.74
CA VAL A 50 -13.76 24.10 19.29
C VAL A 50 -15.01 24.33 18.44
N VAL A 51 -15.39 23.34 17.65
CA VAL A 51 -16.57 23.41 16.79
C VAL A 51 -17.79 23.01 17.61
N GLN A 52 -18.65 23.96 17.95
CA GLN A 52 -20.00 23.66 18.44
C GLN A 52 -20.95 23.62 17.27
N ILE A 53 -21.51 22.45 16.99
CA ILE A 53 -22.50 22.19 15.96
C ILE A 53 -23.88 22.19 16.61
N THR A 54 -24.79 23.02 16.12
CA THR A 54 -26.19 23.03 16.54
C THR A 54 -27.02 22.38 15.45
N ILE A 55 -27.80 21.37 15.82
CA ILE A 55 -28.74 20.71 14.93
C ILE A 55 -30.02 21.54 14.88
N GLU A 56 -30.11 22.43 13.89
CA GLU A 56 -31.29 23.27 13.68
C GLU A 56 -32.48 22.42 13.23
N ASP A 57 -32.23 21.47 12.34
CA ASP A 57 -33.21 20.57 11.77
C ASP A 57 -32.54 19.28 11.33
N PHE A 58 -33.17 18.15 11.62
CA PHE A 58 -32.66 16.83 11.22
C PHE A 58 -33.82 15.89 10.99
N ARG A 59 -34.06 15.57 9.72
CA ARG A 59 -35.17 14.73 9.27
C ARG A 59 -34.73 13.87 8.11
N LEU A 60 -34.36 12.63 8.37
CA LEU A 60 -33.96 11.66 7.36
C LEU A 60 -34.99 10.53 7.25
N GLU A 61 -35.01 9.88 6.10
CA GLU A 61 -35.75 8.62 5.87
C GLU A 61 -35.02 7.42 6.52
N GLU A 62 -35.66 6.24 6.55
CA GLU A 62 -35.06 5.02 7.15
C GLU A 62 -33.71 4.67 6.48
N ASP A 63 -32.70 4.35 7.30
CA ASP A 63 -31.28 4.07 6.99
C ASP A 63 -30.32 5.27 6.79
N GLY A 64 -30.77 6.52 6.87
CA GLY A 64 -29.89 7.70 6.78
C GLY A 64 -29.18 8.07 8.09
N PHE A 65 -27.94 8.55 8.02
CA PHE A 65 -27.17 9.00 9.19
C PHE A 65 -26.26 10.22 8.91
N LEU A 66 -25.91 10.92 9.98
CA LEU A 66 -24.87 11.96 10.01
C LEU A 66 -23.92 11.67 11.17
N GLU A 67 -22.68 11.32 10.85
CA GLU A 67 -21.60 11.11 11.82
C GLU A 67 -20.71 12.34 11.89
N ILE A 68 -20.33 12.72 13.11
CA ILE A 68 -19.50 13.90 13.37
C ILE A 68 -18.22 13.43 14.07
N PHE A 69 -17.08 13.66 13.43
CA PHE A 69 -15.76 13.24 13.89
C PHE A 69 -14.85 14.43 14.21
N ASP A 70 -13.90 14.21 15.11
CA ASP A 70 -12.75 15.10 15.30
C ASP A 70 -11.70 14.86 14.20
N ASN A 71 -11.20 15.93 13.57
CA ASN A 71 -10.15 15.98 12.53
C ASN A 71 -10.42 15.27 11.19
N CYS A 72 -10.82 13.99 11.21
CA CYS A 72 -10.99 13.14 10.03
C CYS A 72 -12.01 12.01 10.31
N PRO A 73 -12.49 11.26 9.29
CA PRO A 73 -13.45 10.16 9.47
C PRO A 73 -12.96 8.98 10.36
N PHE A 74 -11.67 8.96 10.69
CA PHE A 74 -11.05 7.96 11.58
C PHE A 74 -10.72 8.50 12.98
N GLY A 75 -11.10 9.75 13.27
CA GLY A 75 -10.91 10.39 14.56
C GLY A 75 -12.00 10.04 15.56
N TYR A 76 -12.06 10.77 16.67
CA TYR A 76 -13.08 10.56 17.68
C TYR A 76 -14.49 10.87 17.13
N LEU A 77 -15.36 9.86 17.11
CA LEU A 77 -16.77 10.04 16.83
C LEU A 77 -17.42 10.79 17.99
N ASN A 78 -17.82 12.03 17.75
CA ASN A 78 -18.51 12.88 18.70
C ASN A 78 -19.99 12.53 18.78
N GLU A 79 -20.62 12.22 17.66
CA GLU A 79 -22.04 11.86 17.61
C GLU A 79 -22.37 11.09 16.32
N ASN A 80 -23.31 10.14 16.41
CA ASN A 80 -23.94 9.49 15.25
C ASN A 80 -25.45 9.76 15.29
N LEU A 81 -25.90 10.64 14.41
CA LEU A 81 -27.27 11.11 14.34
C LEU A 81 -28.09 10.26 13.37
N THR A 82 -29.17 9.67 13.86
CA THR A 82 -30.13 8.87 13.07
C THR A 82 -31.56 9.30 13.35
N SER A 83 -32.43 9.27 12.35
CA SER A 83 -33.86 9.60 12.53
C SER A 83 -34.63 8.41 13.12
N PRO A 84 -35.68 8.65 13.94
CA PRO A 84 -36.25 9.94 14.37
C PRO A 84 -35.62 10.49 15.68
N ASN A 85 -34.46 9.96 16.10
CA ASN A 85 -33.95 10.09 17.47
C ASN A 85 -33.19 11.39 17.77
N VAL A 86 -33.40 12.45 16.98
CA VAL A 86 -32.67 13.72 17.15
C VAL A 86 -33.64 14.83 17.53
N SER A 87 -33.39 15.46 18.68
CA SER A 87 -34.15 16.63 19.11
C SER A 87 -33.65 17.89 18.39
N SER A 88 -34.57 18.71 17.86
CA SER A 88 -34.22 20.02 17.30
C SER A 88 -33.57 20.89 18.38
N ASN A 89 -32.51 21.63 18.01
CA ASN A 89 -31.62 22.41 18.87
C ASN A 89 -30.68 21.60 19.77
N SER A 90 -30.42 20.32 19.47
CA SER A 90 -29.31 19.62 20.12
C SER A 90 -27.97 20.24 19.71
N THR A 91 -27.05 20.38 20.66
CA THR A 91 -25.72 20.92 20.41
C THR A 91 -24.66 19.86 20.65
N ILE A 92 -23.75 19.70 19.70
CA ILE A 92 -22.64 18.76 19.73
C ILE A 92 -21.38 19.59 19.70
N THR A 93 -20.48 19.40 20.66
CA THR A 93 -19.25 20.18 20.75
C THR A 93 -18.06 19.26 20.55
N THR A 94 -17.26 19.53 19.52
CA THR A 94 -16.06 18.76 19.21
C THR A 94 -14.95 19.00 20.24
N SER A 95 -13.96 18.12 20.29
CA SER A 95 -12.79 18.29 21.15
C SER A 95 -11.66 19.08 20.46
N THR A 96 -11.71 19.16 19.14
CA THR A 96 -10.71 19.80 18.27
C THR A 96 -11.27 21.02 17.53
N ASN A 97 -10.38 21.81 16.91
CA ASN A 97 -10.76 22.93 16.05
C ASN A 97 -11.11 22.50 14.61
N ILE A 98 -11.13 21.19 14.33
CA ILE A 98 -11.48 20.63 13.03
C ILE A 98 -12.56 19.56 13.22
N ALA A 99 -13.74 19.76 12.63
CA ALA A 99 -14.78 18.74 12.59
C ALA A 99 -14.89 18.14 11.19
N THR A 100 -15.02 16.82 11.10
CA THR A 100 -15.37 16.13 9.85
C THR A 100 -16.76 15.53 9.97
N LEU A 101 -17.62 15.85 9.03
CA LEU A 101 -19.00 15.40 9.01
C LEU A 101 -19.16 14.41 7.87
N VAL A 102 -19.66 13.22 8.16
CA VAL A 102 -19.91 12.15 7.18
C VAL A 102 -21.40 11.90 7.14
N PHE A 103 -22.02 12.16 5.99
CA PHE A 103 -23.45 12.04 5.79
C PHE A 103 -23.76 10.97 4.76
N HIS A 104 -24.70 10.09 5.10
CA HIS A 104 -25.26 9.11 4.19
C HIS A 104 -26.79 9.22 4.20
N SER A 105 -27.41 9.23 3.02
CA SER A 105 -28.86 9.21 2.89
C SER A 105 -29.31 8.54 1.60
N LYS A 106 -30.35 7.70 1.70
CA LYS A 106 -31.06 7.12 0.56
C LYS A 106 -32.25 8.04 0.18
N GLY A 107 -31.93 9.14 -0.48
CA GLY A 107 -32.89 10.07 -1.08
C GLY A 107 -33.35 11.16 -0.12
N LEU A 108 -33.40 12.40 -0.61
CA LEU A 108 -33.87 13.55 0.16
C LEU A 108 -35.14 14.13 -0.47
N LYS A 109 -36.23 14.17 0.29
CA LYS A 109 -37.45 14.91 -0.08
C LYS A 109 -37.29 16.40 0.26
N PRO A 110 -38.02 17.31 -0.40
CA PRO A 110 -38.05 18.71 0.02
C PRO A 110 -38.46 18.83 1.49
N LYS A 111 -37.59 19.46 2.32
CA LYS A 111 -37.69 19.59 3.79
C LYS A 111 -37.28 18.35 4.62
N HIS A 112 -36.79 17.29 3.98
CA HIS A 112 -36.07 16.17 4.61
C HIS A 112 -34.58 16.37 4.31
N GLY A 113 -33.74 16.22 5.32
CA GLY A 113 -32.33 16.56 5.29
C GLY A 113 -31.85 17.01 6.67
N PHE A 114 -30.68 17.62 6.71
CA PHE A 114 -30.20 18.28 7.90
C PHE A 114 -29.86 19.73 7.61
N ASN A 115 -30.00 20.55 8.64
CA ASN A 115 -29.45 21.87 8.68
C ASN A 115 -28.77 22.05 10.02
N ILE A 116 -27.50 22.40 9.95
CA ILE A 116 -26.68 22.64 11.11
C ILE A 116 -26.05 24.02 11.00
N THR A 117 -25.95 24.67 12.13
CA THR A 117 -25.05 25.81 12.28
C THR A 117 -23.84 25.35 13.06
N PHE A 118 -22.67 25.93 12.78
CA PHE A 118 -21.51 25.74 13.62
C PHE A 118 -21.00 27.09 14.11
N LEU A 119 -20.48 27.09 15.34
CA LEU A 119 -19.84 28.23 15.97
C LEU A 119 -18.50 27.79 16.52
N ALA A 120 -17.50 28.66 16.36
CA ALA A 120 -16.24 28.56 17.07
C ALA A 120 -16.48 29.05 18.49
N VAL A 121 -16.57 28.12 19.42
CA VAL A 121 -16.77 28.44 20.83
C VAL A 121 -15.50 28.24 21.61
N GLU A 122 -15.40 28.97 22.71
CA GLU A 122 -14.40 28.61 23.70
C GLU A 122 -14.67 27.18 24.16
N PRO A 123 -13.63 26.36 24.32
CA PRO A 123 -13.81 25.01 24.79
C PRO A 123 -14.53 25.00 26.15
N PRO A 124 -15.47 24.08 26.39
CA PRO A 124 -16.29 24.09 27.59
C PRO A 124 -15.43 24.01 28.87
N TYR A 125 -15.22 25.15 29.52
CA TYR A 125 -14.76 25.29 30.90
C TYR A 125 -15.89 25.85 31.74
N PHE A 126 -16.41 25.07 32.69
CA PHE A 126 -17.33 25.63 33.66
C PHE A 126 -16.65 26.00 34.97
N ARG A 127 -16.72 27.30 35.27
CA ARG A 127 -16.52 27.90 36.58
C ARG A 127 -17.49 27.29 37.62
N PRO A 128 -17.12 27.26 38.91
CA PRO A 128 -17.78 26.46 39.94
C PRO A 128 -19.07 27.09 40.48
N ARG A 129 -20.18 26.32 40.55
CA ARG A 129 -21.03 26.06 41.75
C ARG A 129 -22.42 25.47 41.46
N ASN A 130 -22.78 24.51 42.31
CA ASN A 130 -24.11 24.03 42.76
C ASN A 130 -24.99 23.14 41.85
N ARG A 131 -25.03 21.86 42.24
CA ARG A 131 -26.02 20.77 41.97
C ARG A 131 -27.50 21.16 42.15
N PRO A 132 -28.47 20.24 41.85
CA PRO A 132 -28.47 19.11 40.89
C PRO A 132 -29.78 19.02 40.06
N HIS A 133 -29.80 18.18 39.02
CA HIS A 133 -30.89 17.22 38.69
C HIS A 133 -30.43 16.38 37.48
N GLN A 134 -30.04 15.12 37.69
CA GLN A 134 -30.83 13.90 37.44
C GLN A 134 -31.24 13.69 35.99
N LEU A 135 -30.67 12.65 35.36
CA LEU A 135 -31.42 11.64 34.61
C LEU A 135 -30.63 10.31 34.58
N GLN A 136 -31.29 9.27 35.09
CA GLN A 136 -30.95 7.84 35.08
C GLN A 136 -31.15 7.30 33.65
N ALA A 137 -30.17 6.61 33.06
CA ALA A 137 -29.87 5.17 33.15
C ALA A 137 -30.87 4.25 32.43
N ASP A 138 -30.36 3.51 31.44
CA ASP A 138 -30.55 2.05 31.26
C ASP A 138 -29.40 1.54 30.37
N ALA A 139 -28.37 0.84 30.89
CA ALA A 139 -28.29 -0.60 31.21
C ALA A 139 -28.28 -1.50 29.94
N ARG A 140 -27.30 -2.39 29.65
CA ARG A 140 -26.26 -3.05 30.46
C ARG A 140 -25.23 -3.79 29.56
N PRO A 141 -24.07 -4.22 30.13
CA PRO A 141 -22.92 -4.82 29.44
C PRO A 141 -22.89 -6.36 29.55
N ASN A 142 -22.13 -7.05 28.68
CA ASN A 142 -21.31 -8.18 29.15
C ASN A 142 -20.17 -8.62 28.22
N ARG A 143 -19.11 -9.08 28.89
CA ARG A 143 -17.79 -9.53 28.44
C ARG A 143 -17.82 -10.82 27.61
N ARG A 144 -16.87 -10.93 26.67
CA ARG A 144 -15.83 -11.99 26.68
C ARG A 144 -14.71 -11.70 25.67
N LEU A 145 -13.57 -11.23 26.20
CA LEU A 145 -12.25 -11.36 25.58
C LEU A 145 -11.96 -12.85 25.33
N LYS A 146 -12.16 -13.29 24.09
CA LYS A 146 -11.50 -14.47 23.49
C LYS A 146 -11.86 -14.70 22.00
N GLY A 147 -12.90 -14.03 21.48
CA GLY A 147 -13.34 -14.16 20.09
C GLY A 147 -12.96 -12.98 19.17
N LEU A 148 -12.05 -12.11 19.59
CA LEU A 148 -11.74 -10.85 18.91
C LEU A 148 -10.55 -10.93 17.92
N PHE A 149 -10.00 -12.12 17.68
CA PHE A 149 -8.85 -12.30 16.79
C PHE A 149 -9.20 -12.83 15.39
N ASP A 150 -10.47 -13.15 15.11
CA ASP A 150 -10.88 -13.82 13.87
C ASP A 150 -11.70 -12.95 12.88
N SER A 151 -11.97 -11.67 13.18
CA SER A 151 -12.60 -10.76 12.21
C SER A 151 -12.10 -9.32 12.35
N PHE A 152 -11.03 -8.97 11.62
CA PHE A 152 -10.59 -7.58 11.54
C PHE A 152 -11.36 -6.83 10.44
N GLY A 153 -12.38 -6.07 10.87
CA GLY A 153 -13.01 -4.96 10.15
C GLY A 153 -12.82 -3.63 10.91
N LEU A 154 -13.22 -2.52 10.25
CA LEU A 154 -12.97 -1.09 10.55
C LEU A 154 -13.05 -0.63 12.03
N LYS A 155 -13.89 -1.29 12.83
CA LYS A 155 -14.39 -0.81 14.13
C LYS A 155 -13.42 -1.03 15.31
N GLY A 156 -12.57 -2.06 15.27
CA GLY A 156 -11.67 -2.40 16.39
C GLY A 156 -10.45 -1.48 16.56
N ILE A 157 -10.09 -0.73 15.51
CA ILE A 157 -8.90 0.14 15.44
C ILE A 157 -9.17 1.52 16.05
N ILE A 158 -10.41 2.01 15.94
CA ILE A 158 -10.85 3.34 16.35
C ILE A 158 -11.31 3.34 17.83
N ASP A 159 -11.87 2.22 18.30
CA ASP A 159 -12.57 2.12 19.58
C ASP A 159 -11.69 1.86 20.82
N PHE A 160 -10.36 1.71 20.75
CA PHE A 160 -9.58 1.23 21.90
C PHE A 160 -8.91 2.34 22.75
N GLY A 161 -8.01 3.16 22.19
CA GLY A 161 -7.26 4.16 22.96
C GLY A 161 -8.09 5.40 23.39
N ILE A 162 -9.08 5.79 22.57
CA ILE A 162 -9.93 6.96 22.83
C ILE A 162 -11.08 6.62 23.78
N ASP A 163 -11.61 5.40 23.69
CA ASP A 163 -12.66 4.86 24.58
C ASP A 163 -12.14 4.68 26.02
N ILE A 164 -10.87 4.30 26.20
CA ILE A 164 -10.26 4.18 27.54
C ILE A 164 -10.11 5.54 28.21
N LEU A 165 -9.65 6.58 27.51
CA LEU A 165 -9.67 7.95 28.06
C LEU A 165 -11.08 8.43 28.35
N SER A 166 -12.03 8.15 27.46
CA SER A 166 -13.45 8.50 27.65
C SER A 166 -14.04 7.83 28.90
N ARG A 167 -13.80 6.53 29.10
CA ARG A 167 -14.28 5.77 30.27
C ARG A 167 -13.58 6.17 31.57
N VAL A 168 -12.26 6.39 31.54
CA VAL A 168 -11.52 6.85 32.72
C VAL A 168 -11.92 8.28 33.07
N SER A 169 -12.12 9.14 32.08
CA SER A 169 -12.70 10.49 32.23
C SER A 169 -14.06 10.44 32.88
N GLU A 170 -15.00 9.68 32.31
CA GLU A 170 -16.37 9.53 32.79
C GLU A 170 -16.39 9.04 34.24
N VAL A 171 -15.59 8.02 34.56
CA VAL A 171 -15.50 7.48 35.93
C VAL A 171 -14.86 8.49 36.88
N VAL A 172 -13.80 9.20 36.50
CA VAL A 172 -13.16 10.20 37.37
C VAL A 172 -14.06 11.42 37.60
N MET A 173 -14.75 11.89 36.55
CA MET A 173 -15.74 12.97 36.63
C MET A 173 -16.93 12.56 37.50
N ASN A 174 -17.38 11.30 37.41
CA ASN A 174 -18.45 10.77 38.27
C ASN A 174 -18.02 10.58 39.73
N ILE A 175 -16.74 10.26 40.02
CA ILE A 175 -16.22 10.18 41.40
C ILE A 175 -16.06 11.59 42.02
N LEU A 176 -16.07 12.68 41.24
CA LEU A 176 -16.17 14.03 41.78
C LEU A 176 -17.59 14.32 42.33
N ASP A 177 -18.61 13.54 41.91
CA ASP A 177 -19.98 13.66 42.38
C ASP A 177 -20.32 12.64 43.50
N ARG A 178 -20.30 13.13 44.74
CA ARG A 178 -20.49 12.50 46.08
C ARG A 178 -21.54 11.37 46.32
N GLN A 179 -22.07 10.58 45.38
CA GLN A 179 -23.12 9.60 45.74
C GLN A 179 -22.95 8.12 45.39
N GLU A 180 -22.02 7.68 44.54
CA GLU A 180 -21.92 6.24 44.22
C GLU A 180 -20.47 5.72 44.11
N ALA A 181 -19.70 5.92 45.17
CA ALA A 181 -18.25 5.72 45.12
C ALA A 181 -17.73 4.31 45.47
N TYR A 182 -18.57 3.33 45.82
CA TYR A 182 -18.07 1.98 46.18
C TYR A 182 -18.08 0.98 45.00
N ARG A 183 -19.19 0.86 44.25
CA ARG A 183 -19.28 -0.06 43.10
C ARG A 183 -18.42 0.38 41.92
N ARG A 184 -18.35 1.69 41.66
CA ARG A 184 -17.61 2.28 40.52
C ARG A 184 -16.13 2.54 40.81
N HIS A 185 -15.73 2.50 42.09
CA HIS A 185 -14.31 2.56 42.50
C HIS A 185 -13.56 1.29 42.13
N GLN A 186 -14.20 0.12 42.29
CA GLN A 186 -13.64 -1.12 41.73
C GLN A 186 -13.57 -1.04 40.21
N GLU A 187 -14.52 -0.42 39.53
CA GLU A 187 -14.46 -0.25 38.07
C GLU A 187 -13.27 0.61 37.64
N LEU A 188 -13.00 1.75 38.28
CA LEU A 188 -11.83 2.57 37.97
C LEU A 188 -10.52 1.83 38.23
N VAL A 189 -10.40 1.20 39.39
CA VAL A 189 -9.19 0.44 39.76
C VAL A 189 -9.03 -0.74 38.81
N ASN A 190 -10.11 -1.45 38.48
CA ASN A 190 -10.07 -2.56 37.53
C ASN A 190 -9.71 -2.09 36.12
N LEU A 191 -10.21 -0.93 35.67
CA LEU A 191 -9.86 -0.34 34.37
C LEU A 191 -8.40 0.10 34.32
N MET A 192 -7.89 0.74 35.38
CA MET A 192 -6.49 1.14 35.48
C MET A 192 -5.54 -0.06 35.61
N THR A 193 -5.94 -1.08 36.36
CA THR A 193 -5.21 -2.34 36.47
C THR A 193 -5.25 -3.11 35.15
N GLN A 194 -6.39 -3.13 34.45
CA GLN A 194 -6.52 -3.74 33.13
C GLN A 194 -5.64 -3.00 32.11
N LEU A 195 -5.71 -1.68 32.04
CA LEU A 195 -4.88 -0.86 31.16
C LEU A 195 -3.39 -1.08 31.44
N LYS A 196 -2.97 -1.14 32.72
CA LYS A 196 -1.59 -1.46 33.07
C LYS A 196 -1.20 -2.87 32.59
N ASN A 197 -2.07 -3.86 32.77
CA ASN A 197 -1.82 -5.22 32.33
C ASN A 197 -1.73 -5.30 30.81
N ASP A 198 -2.56 -4.55 30.10
CA ASP A 198 -2.57 -4.46 28.64
C ASP A 198 -1.30 -3.74 28.15
N ILE A 199 -0.92 -2.60 28.74
CA ILE A 199 0.36 -1.91 28.46
C ILE A 199 1.56 -2.83 28.73
N ASN A 200 1.55 -3.58 29.84
CA ASN A 200 2.63 -4.51 30.16
C ASN A 200 2.65 -5.71 29.21
N SER A 201 1.49 -6.25 28.85
CA SER A 201 1.35 -7.32 27.88
C SER A 201 1.84 -6.89 26.51
N LEU A 202 1.39 -5.73 26.03
CA LEU A 202 1.84 -5.13 24.78
C LEU A 202 3.32 -4.77 24.84
N SER A 203 3.82 -4.23 25.96
CA SER A 203 5.26 -3.95 26.15
C SER A 203 6.10 -5.22 26.12
N ASN A 204 5.63 -6.30 26.75
CA ASN A 204 6.29 -7.60 26.74
C ASN A 204 6.22 -8.19 25.34
N GLN A 205 5.08 -8.12 24.67
CA GLN A 205 4.90 -8.56 23.30
C GLN A 205 5.83 -7.78 22.35
N ILE A 206 5.91 -6.46 22.48
CA ILE A 206 6.84 -5.60 21.73
C ILE A 206 8.30 -5.99 21.99
N THR A 207 8.63 -6.35 23.24
CA THR A 207 9.98 -6.77 23.64
C THR A 207 10.32 -8.17 23.14
N GLU A 208 9.39 -9.11 23.25
CA GLU A 208 9.47 -10.51 22.79
C GLU A 208 9.49 -10.60 21.26
N GLU A 209 8.67 -9.78 20.60
CA GLU A 209 8.67 -9.59 19.14
C GLU A 209 9.90 -8.78 18.66
N GLY A 210 10.69 -8.23 19.60
CA GLY A 210 11.99 -7.60 19.34
C GLY A 210 11.93 -6.21 18.71
N ILE A 211 10.78 -5.56 18.73
CA ILE A 211 10.48 -4.30 18.03
C ILE A 211 11.34 -3.13 18.56
N ILE A 212 11.55 -3.06 19.89
CA ILE A 212 12.35 -2.01 20.56
C ILE A 212 13.86 -2.21 20.37
N ALA A 213 14.31 -3.46 20.20
CA ALA A 213 15.73 -3.76 20.02
C ALA A 213 16.27 -3.20 18.68
N GLU A 214 15.41 -3.04 17.68
CA GLU A 214 15.75 -2.47 16.38
C GLU A 214 15.84 -0.93 16.39
N LEU A 215 15.17 -0.25 17.32
CA LEU A 215 15.27 1.21 17.51
C LEU A 215 16.61 1.65 18.12
N ARG A 216 17.26 0.80 18.93
CA ARG A 216 18.50 1.12 19.65
C ARG A 216 19.71 1.43 18.75
N HIS A 217 19.63 1.16 17.44
CA HIS A 217 20.76 1.34 16.54
C HIS A 217 20.66 2.53 15.59
N GLU A 218 19.46 3.05 15.27
CA GLU A 218 19.34 4.16 14.30
C GLU A 218 19.27 5.55 14.95
N GLU A 219 18.79 5.73 16.18
CA GLU A 219 18.61 7.07 16.77
C GLU A 219 18.82 7.14 18.29
N GLU A 220 20.07 7.02 18.76
CA GLU A 220 20.41 7.04 20.20
C GLU A 220 19.84 8.26 20.94
N ILE A 221 19.81 9.45 20.34
CA ILE A 221 19.36 10.66 21.04
C ILE A 221 17.83 10.76 21.14
N ALA A 222 17.09 10.35 20.09
CA ALA A 222 15.63 10.33 20.11
C ALA A 222 15.10 9.17 20.98
N ALA A 223 15.70 7.99 20.84
CA ALA A 223 15.38 6.82 21.65
C ALA A 223 15.62 7.08 23.14
N ILE A 224 16.68 7.82 23.53
CA ILE A 224 16.96 8.17 24.94
C ILE A 224 15.91 9.14 25.53
N LYS A 225 15.48 10.18 24.80
CA LYS A 225 14.46 11.13 25.30
C LYS A 225 13.08 10.48 25.45
N TYR A 226 12.71 9.60 24.53
CA TYR A 226 11.42 8.92 24.59
C TYR A 226 11.43 7.68 25.48
N SER A 227 12.55 6.96 25.61
CA SER A 227 12.66 5.90 26.61
C SER A 227 12.48 6.47 28.02
N ALA A 228 13.07 7.64 28.30
CA ALA A 228 12.86 8.35 29.55
C ALA A 228 11.39 8.74 29.75
N SER A 229 10.72 9.28 28.71
CA SER A 229 9.29 9.64 28.79
C SER A 229 8.38 8.42 29.00
N VAL A 230 8.67 7.29 28.33
CA VAL A 230 7.97 6.01 28.51
C VAL A 230 8.15 5.48 29.93
N GLU A 231 9.37 5.53 30.45
CA GLU A 231 9.68 5.09 31.82
C GLU A 231 9.01 5.97 32.88
N ILE A 232 8.98 7.28 32.69
CA ILE A 232 8.27 8.22 33.58
C ILE A 232 6.79 7.82 33.70
N VAL A 233 6.10 7.65 32.57
CA VAL A 233 4.67 7.26 32.57
C VAL A 233 4.48 5.90 33.22
N LYS A 234 5.31 4.90 32.89
CA LYS A 234 5.23 3.55 33.48
C LYS A 234 5.49 3.55 34.99
N ASN A 235 6.47 4.31 35.48
CA ASN A 235 6.81 4.39 36.90
C ASN A 235 5.67 5.01 37.71
N TYR A 236 5.01 6.04 37.18
CA TYR A 236 3.84 6.63 37.82
C TYR A 236 2.64 5.68 37.83
N LEU A 237 2.38 4.98 36.72
CA LEU A 237 1.31 3.97 36.65
C LEU A 237 1.60 2.76 37.55
N ASP A 238 2.86 2.33 37.65
CA ASP A 238 3.25 1.23 38.54
C ASP A 238 3.02 1.61 39.99
N THR A 239 3.50 2.78 40.41
CA THR A 239 3.29 3.30 41.76
C THR A 239 1.81 3.41 42.11
N LEU A 240 1.00 3.92 41.17
CA LEU A 240 -0.43 4.07 41.33
C LEU A 240 -1.13 2.72 41.55
N ASN A 241 -0.65 1.65 40.92
CA ASN A 241 -1.28 0.33 40.97
C ASN A 241 -0.74 -0.58 42.09
N THR A 242 0.53 -0.46 42.47
CA THR A 242 1.18 -1.39 43.42
C THR A 242 1.31 -0.84 44.82
N ARG A 243 1.44 0.49 44.96
CA ARG A 243 1.73 1.15 46.24
C ARG A 243 0.63 2.10 46.69
N LEU A 244 -0.22 2.53 45.76
CA LEU A 244 -1.35 3.39 46.04
C LEU A 244 -2.66 2.64 45.83
N HIS A 245 -3.66 3.00 46.63
CA HIS A 245 -5.03 2.57 46.44
C HIS A 245 -5.94 3.79 46.44
N VAL A 246 -6.86 3.85 45.50
CA VAL A 246 -7.89 4.88 45.46
C VAL A 246 -8.84 4.63 46.65
N THR A 247 -9.28 5.68 47.32
CA THR A 247 -10.23 5.63 48.43
C THR A 247 -11.65 5.85 47.92
N VAL A 248 -12.62 5.62 48.79
CA VAL A 248 -14.04 5.90 48.53
C VAL A 248 -14.30 7.38 48.19
N ASN A 249 -13.41 8.30 48.54
CA ASN A 249 -13.54 9.72 48.17
C ASN A 249 -12.77 10.09 46.89
N GLY A 250 -12.21 9.10 46.19
CA GLY A 250 -11.40 9.31 44.99
C GLY A 250 -10.02 9.91 45.26
N THR A 251 -9.55 9.90 46.50
CA THR A 251 -8.17 10.26 46.89
C THR A 251 -7.30 9.02 46.99
N LEU A 252 -5.99 9.14 46.96
CA LEU A 252 -5.05 8.04 47.00
C LEU A 252 -4.52 7.82 48.43
N ARG A 253 -4.25 6.57 48.79
CA ARG A 253 -3.66 6.16 50.08
C ARG A 253 -2.51 5.17 49.87
N PRO A 254 -1.53 5.09 50.79
CA PRO A 254 -1.37 5.91 52.00
C PRO A 254 -1.04 7.38 51.67
N GLU A 255 -1.58 8.32 52.46
CA GLU A 255 -1.67 9.75 52.12
C GLU A 255 -0.33 10.44 51.90
N ALA A 256 0.69 10.12 52.70
CA ALA A 256 2.04 10.66 52.51
C ALA A 256 2.65 10.24 51.16
N LEU A 257 2.44 8.98 50.76
CA LEU A 257 2.91 8.47 49.46
C LEU A 257 2.09 9.06 48.32
N ALA A 258 0.77 9.14 48.50
CA ALA A 258 -0.16 9.71 47.53
C ALA A 258 0.18 11.17 47.21
N GLN A 259 0.50 11.96 48.24
CA GLN A 259 0.90 13.36 48.07
C GLN A 259 2.21 13.47 47.32
N SER A 260 3.24 12.71 47.74
CA SER A 260 4.54 12.71 47.05
C SER A 260 4.45 12.27 45.59
N TRP A 261 3.56 11.31 45.29
CA TRP A 261 3.32 10.84 43.93
C TRP A 261 2.59 11.90 43.10
N ALA A 262 1.56 12.54 43.67
CA ALA A 262 0.80 13.57 42.97
C ALA A 262 1.68 14.79 42.66
N ASP A 263 2.51 15.20 43.61
CA ASP A 263 3.47 16.29 43.40
C ASP A 263 4.45 15.96 42.29
N ALA A 264 4.98 14.72 42.24
CA ALA A 264 5.88 14.29 41.17
C ALA A 264 5.21 14.26 39.78
N VAL A 265 3.99 13.74 39.69
CA VAL A 265 3.21 13.71 38.43
C VAL A 265 2.95 15.14 37.90
N LEU A 266 2.72 16.10 38.79
CA LEU A 266 2.38 17.49 38.47
C LEU A 266 3.57 18.44 38.32
N GLN A 267 4.81 17.95 38.47
CA GLN A 267 6.00 18.73 38.19
C GLN A 267 5.98 19.29 36.76
N GLN A 268 6.54 20.47 36.58
CA GLN A 268 6.59 21.18 35.29
C GLN A 268 7.93 21.00 34.57
N ASP A 269 8.85 20.22 35.13
CA ASP A 269 10.16 19.94 34.58
C ASP A 269 10.16 18.68 33.70
N SER A 270 11.34 18.16 33.38
CA SER A 270 11.51 16.97 32.54
C SER A 270 11.00 15.66 33.17
N GLU A 271 10.72 15.64 34.48
CA GLU A 271 10.22 14.46 35.20
C GLU A 271 8.69 14.48 35.35
N GLY A 272 8.04 15.58 34.98
CA GLY A 272 6.60 15.76 35.02
C GLY A 272 5.82 15.04 33.91
N MET A 273 4.57 14.66 34.20
CA MET A 273 3.70 13.93 33.27
C MET A 273 3.37 14.72 31.99
N ASN A 274 3.15 16.03 32.11
CA ASN A 274 2.87 16.90 30.97
C ASN A 274 3.99 16.84 29.92
N GLN A 275 5.24 16.89 30.37
CA GLN A 275 6.39 16.92 29.48
C GLN A 275 6.63 15.55 28.83
N ALA A 276 6.41 14.47 29.58
CA ALA A 276 6.45 13.11 29.04
C ALA A 276 5.38 12.91 27.93
N LEU A 277 4.14 13.33 28.17
CA LEU A 277 3.05 13.22 27.19
C LEU A 277 3.27 14.09 25.94
N ASN A 278 3.81 15.30 26.08
CA ASN A 278 4.13 16.14 24.92
C ASN A 278 5.25 15.56 24.07
N SER A 279 6.25 14.97 24.73
CA SER A 279 7.33 14.27 24.06
C SER A 279 6.75 13.09 23.26
N LEU A 280 6.00 12.18 23.91
CA LEU A 280 5.36 11.06 23.23
C LEU A 280 4.45 11.51 22.06
N TYR A 281 3.75 12.63 22.20
CA TYR A 281 2.94 13.19 21.13
C TYR A 281 3.78 13.67 19.93
N GLY A 282 4.84 14.43 20.17
CA GLY A 282 5.76 14.90 19.11
C GLY A 282 6.53 13.76 18.42
N MET A 283 6.66 12.61 19.10
CA MET A 283 7.18 11.38 18.52
C MET A 283 6.24 10.83 17.43
N ILE A 284 4.94 10.66 17.76
CA ILE A 284 3.96 10.13 16.80
C ILE A 284 3.75 11.09 15.64
N MET A 285 3.56 12.39 15.91
CA MET A 285 3.25 13.37 14.88
C MET A 285 4.45 13.74 13.99
N GLY A 286 5.66 13.39 14.41
CA GLY A 286 6.90 13.85 13.79
C GLY A 286 7.24 15.27 14.25
N SER A 287 8.47 15.48 14.72
CA SER A 287 8.97 16.80 15.10
C SER A 287 10.36 17.02 14.53
N SER A 288 10.71 18.27 14.20
CA SER A 288 12.02 18.60 13.60
C SER A 288 13.23 18.17 14.44
N THR A 289 13.02 17.89 15.73
CA THR A 289 14.04 17.47 16.68
C THR A 289 14.28 15.95 16.75
N VAL A 290 13.46 15.14 16.08
CA VAL A 290 13.37 13.67 16.27
C VAL A 290 13.00 12.98 14.93
N PHE A 291 13.58 11.82 14.60
CA PHE A 291 13.31 11.12 13.33
C PHE A 291 13.44 12.00 12.06
N GLN A 292 14.25 13.07 12.13
CA GLN A 292 14.39 14.08 11.08
C GLN A 292 13.04 14.68 10.62
N GLY A 293 12.05 14.77 11.51
CA GLY A 293 10.71 15.28 11.20
C GLY A 293 9.71 14.21 10.72
N ARG A 294 10.08 12.93 10.68
CA ARG A 294 9.17 11.85 10.26
C ARG A 294 8.31 11.32 11.43
N PRO A 295 7.01 11.04 11.22
CA PRO A 295 6.15 10.39 12.20
C PRO A 295 6.70 9.05 12.69
N PHE A 296 6.65 8.78 13.99
CA PHE A 296 7.15 7.52 14.55
C PHE A 296 6.42 6.29 14.01
N MET A 297 5.12 6.37 13.79
CA MET A 297 4.34 5.25 13.23
C MET A 297 4.70 4.97 11.77
N GLU A 298 5.15 5.97 11.01
CA GLU A 298 5.72 5.75 9.68
C GLU A 298 7.12 5.14 9.77
N THR A 299 7.93 5.56 10.73
CA THR A 299 9.24 4.95 11.01
C THR A 299 9.09 3.49 11.43
N ILE A 300 8.17 3.17 12.34
CA ILE A 300 7.84 1.79 12.72
C ILE A 300 7.20 1.02 11.58
N SER A 301 6.29 1.63 10.81
CA SER A 301 5.73 1.01 9.61
C SER A 301 6.82 0.68 8.60
N ALA A 302 7.77 1.57 8.38
CA ALA A 302 8.93 1.32 7.53
C ALA A 302 9.85 0.24 8.11
N LEU A 303 10.04 0.18 9.43
CA LEU A 303 10.83 -0.86 10.11
C LEU A 303 10.11 -2.23 10.09
N LEU A 304 8.81 -2.31 10.34
CA LEU A 304 8.00 -3.53 10.25
C LEU A 304 7.81 -4.00 8.80
N ARG A 305 7.74 -3.07 7.84
CA ARG A 305 7.83 -3.39 6.40
C ARG A 305 9.20 -3.99 6.05
N ARG A 306 10.30 -3.53 6.69
CA ARG A 306 11.63 -4.17 6.60
C ARG A 306 11.67 -5.57 7.24
N GLN A 307 10.72 -5.92 8.12
CA GLN A 307 10.58 -7.27 8.69
C GLN A 307 9.70 -8.21 7.82
N ASN A 308 8.99 -7.67 6.81
CA ASN A 308 8.25 -8.39 5.77
C ASN A 308 7.28 -9.48 6.30
N LEU A 309 6.46 -9.06 7.25
CA LEU A 309 5.42 -9.86 7.90
C LEU A 309 4.21 -10.06 6.95
N PRO A 310 3.46 -11.19 7.00
CA PRO A 310 2.19 -11.35 6.28
C PRO A 310 1.24 -10.16 6.48
N SER A 311 0.41 -9.77 5.51
CA SER A 311 -0.43 -8.55 5.63
C SER A 311 -1.26 -8.49 6.92
N SER A 312 -1.75 -9.63 7.40
CA SER A 312 -2.45 -9.73 8.70
C SER A 312 -1.51 -9.58 9.90
N GLU A 313 -0.29 -10.10 9.86
CA GLU A 313 0.71 -10.00 10.94
C GLU A 313 1.44 -8.65 10.95
N TYR A 314 1.76 -8.09 9.78
CA TYR A 314 2.23 -6.72 9.62
C TYR A 314 1.22 -5.74 10.21
N ARG A 315 -0.06 -5.88 9.81
CA ARG A 315 -1.16 -5.11 10.41
C ARG A 315 -1.22 -5.34 11.91
N ARG A 316 -1.20 -6.60 12.38
CA ARG A 316 -1.21 -6.93 13.82
C ARG A 316 -0.08 -6.26 14.58
N ARG A 317 1.18 -6.35 14.15
CA ARG A 317 2.33 -5.77 14.88
C ARG A 317 2.37 -4.26 14.79
N LEU A 318 2.02 -3.69 13.65
CA LEU A 318 1.91 -2.23 13.50
C LEU A 318 0.79 -1.68 14.39
N MET A 319 -0.34 -2.41 14.45
CA MET A 319 -1.43 -2.14 15.39
C MET A 319 -0.98 -2.32 16.84
N THR A 320 -0.25 -3.39 17.20
CA THR A 320 0.27 -3.61 18.56
C THR A 320 1.16 -2.45 19.04
N VAL A 321 2.00 -1.89 18.15
CA VAL A 321 2.83 -0.72 18.48
C VAL A 321 1.99 0.55 18.60
N PHE A 322 1.01 0.73 17.71
CA PHE A 322 0.06 1.84 17.79
C PHE A 322 -0.74 1.79 19.10
N GLU A 323 -1.40 0.66 19.38
CA GLU A 323 -2.16 0.38 20.60
C GLU A 323 -1.33 0.64 21.85
N TYR A 324 -0.11 0.08 21.92
CA TYR A 324 0.78 0.29 23.07
C TYR A 324 1.06 1.77 23.36
N ILE A 325 1.30 2.58 22.33
CA ILE A 325 1.65 3.99 22.52
C ILE A 325 0.42 4.82 22.85
N MET A 326 -0.72 4.53 22.20
CA MET A 326 -1.99 5.18 22.49
C MET A 326 -2.44 4.88 23.92
N ASP A 327 -2.34 3.62 24.37
CA ASP A 327 -2.66 3.18 25.74
C ASP A 327 -1.75 3.81 26.78
N LEU A 328 -0.45 3.90 26.48
CA LEU A 328 0.52 4.52 27.37
C LEU A 328 0.21 6.01 27.56
N GLN A 329 -0.11 6.73 26.47
CA GLN A 329 -0.49 8.14 26.55
C GLN A 329 -1.84 8.31 27.28
N ALA A 330 -2.82 7.45 27.02
CA ALA A 330 -4.10 7.43 27.73
C ALA A 330 -3.91 7.23 29.24
N GLY A 331 -3.08 6.25 29.64
CA GLY A 331 -2.73 6.00 31.04
C GLY A 331 -2.01 7.19 31.69
N GLY A 332 -1.13 7.88 30.96
CA GLY A 332 -0.48 9.09 31.45
C GLY A 332 -1.44 10.24 31.72
N TYR A 333 -2.37 10.53 30.80
CA TYR A 333 -3.42 11.53 31.02
C TYR A 333 -4.33 11.16 32.21
N ALA A 334 -4.69 9.88 32.36
CA ALA A 334 -5.45 9.38 33.51
C ALA A 334 -4.73 9.59 34.84
N ALA A 335 -3.43 9.27 34.91
CA ALA A 335 -2.60 9.49 36.09
C ALA A 335 -2.46 10.98 36.41
N TRP A 336 -2.33 11.84 35.40
CA TRP A 336 -2.30 13.29 35.58
C TRP A 336 -3.59 13.80 36.22
N ILE A 337 -4.75 13.36 35.73
CA ILE A 337 -6.05 13.73 36.28
C ILE A 337 -6.18 13.27 37.74
N LEU A 338 -5.73 12.06 38.07
CA LEU A 338 -5.75 11.55 39.44
C LEU A 338 -4.83 12.33 40.38
N ALA A 339 -3.67 12.78 39.89
CA ALA A 339 -2.77 13.63 40.65
C ALA A 339 -3.36 15.03 40.90
N LEU A 340 -4.00 15.63 39.89
CA LEU A 340 -4.73 16.90 40.05
C LEU A 340 -5.82 16.77 41.12
N LYS A 341 -6.56 15.66 41.10
CA LYS A 341 -7.59 15.38 42.11
C LYS A 341 -7.00 15.20 43.51
N GLN A 342 -5.88 14.48 43.64
CA GLN A 342 -5.18 14.31 44.91
C GLN A 342 -4.71 15.64 45.50
N ASN A 343 -4.26 16.57 44.65
CA ASN A 343 -3.83 17.92 45.05
C ASN A 343 -4.99 18.92 45.18
N GLY A 344 -6.25 18.48 45.03
CA GLY A 344 -7.43 19.35 45.11
C GLY A 344 -7.55 20.35 43.94
N GLN A 345 -6.79 20.17 42.86
CA GLN A 345 -6.76 21.01 41.65
C GLN A 345 -7.80 20.55 40.62
N THR A 346 -9.03 20.30 41.06
CA THR A 346 -10.09 19.72 40.22
C THR A 346 -10.47 20.59 39.03
N ASP A 347 -10.29 21.91 39.14
CA ASP A 347 -10.62 22.87 38.08
C ASP A 347 -9.75 22.71 36.82
N GLN A 348 -8.60 22.04 36.92
CA GLN A 348 -7.69 21.78 35.80
C GLN A 348 -7.99 20.46 35.06
N ILE A 349 -8.85 19.60 35.62
CA ILE A 349 -9.11 18.25 35.08
C ILE A 349 -9.72 18.31 33.68
N SER A 350 -10.67 19.22 33.45
CA SER A 350 -11.31 19.39 32.14
C SER A 350 -10.31 19.75 31.03
N GLU A 351 -9.21 20.44 31.35
CA GLU A 351 -8.16 20.79 30.38
C GLU A 351 -7.27 19.66 30.02
N VAL A 352 -6.88 18.88 31.01
CA VAL A 352 -6.10 17.68 30.75
C VAL A 352 -6.92 16.69 29.92
N LEU A 353 -8.23 16.59 30.18
CA LEU A 353 -9.15 15.75 29.41
C LEU A 353 -9.29 16.18 27.96
N ARG A 354 -9.66 17.45 27.73
CA ARG A 354 -9.83 17.99 26.38
C ARG A 354 -8.55 17.88 25.56
N ARG A 355 -7.42 18.20 26.19
CA ARG A 355 -6.10 18.07 25.57
C ARG A 355 -5.77 16.62 25.22
N GLY A 356 -6.11 15.68 26.10
CA GLY A 356 -5.94 14.24 25.85
C GLY A 356 -6.73 13.79 24.62
N HIS A 357 -8.03 14.10 24.57
CA HIS A 357 -8.89 13.75 23.42
C HIS A 357 -8.38 14.33 22.11
N ALA A 358 -8.08 15.64 22.08
CA ALA A 358 -7.62 16.31 20.87
C ALA A 358 -6.33 15.68 20.33
N LYS A 359 -5.34 15.44 21.21
CA LYS A 359 -4.03 14.91 20.82
C LYS A 359 -4.09 13.46 20.37
N LEU A 360 -4.86 12.61 21.05
CA LEU A 360 -5.03 11.22 20.63
C LEU A 360 -5.81 11.12 19.32
N SER A 361 -6.85 11.92 19.13
CA SER A 361 -7.64 11.91 17.88
C SER A 361 -6.81 12.34 16.67
N GLU A 362 -5.95 13.34 16.82
CA GLU A 362 -5.05 13.79 15.76
C GLU A 362 -4.03 12.71 15.36
N GLN A 363 -3.48 12.00 16.34
CA GLN A 363 -2.57 10.87 16.10
C GLN A 363 -3.27 9.70 15.41
N SER A 364 -4.51 9.36 15.81
CA SER A 364 -5.31 8.35 15.13
C SER A 364 -5.55 8.70 13.66
N CYS A 365 -5.90 9.96 13.38
CA CYS A 365 -6.09 10.44 12.02
C CYS A 365 -4.83 10.37 11.15
N LEU A 366 -3.66 10.67 11.70
CA LEU A 366 -2.38 10.55 10.98
C LEU A 366 -2.08 9.10 10.61
N VAL A 367 -2.43 8.16 11.48
CA VAL A 367 -1.99 6.76 11.42
C VAL A 367 -3.01 5.87 10.69
N ALA A 368 -4.28 6.25 10.68
CA ALA A 368 -5.39 5.53 10.07
C ALA A 368 -5.19 5.12 8.60
N PRO A 369 -4.66 5.96 7.68
CA PRO A 369 -4.45 5.58 6.27
C PRO A 369 -3.52 4.38 6.07
N LEU A 370 -2.73 4.00 7.09
CA LEU A 370 -1.92 2.79 7.05
C LEU A 370 -2.74 1.49 7.12
N PHE A 371 -4.07 1.57 7.32
CA PHE A 371 -4.93 0.43 7.65
C PHE A 371 -6.21 0.21 6.79
N TYR A 372 -6.58 1.05 5.80
CA TYR A 372 -7.92 1.01 5.13
C TYR A 372 -7.96 0.86 3.57
N GLY A 373 -8.92 0.05 3.03
CA GLY A 373 -9.77 0.39 1.85
C GLY A 373 -9.65 -0.29 0.46
N PHE A 374 -10.38 -1.40 0.15
CA PHE A 374 -10.87 -1.77 -1.22
C PHE A 374 -12.00 -2.86 -1.14
N VAL A 375 -13.14 -2.67 -1.83
CA VAL A 375 -14.29 -3.63 -1.92
C VAL A 375 -14.66 -3.89 -3.39
N TRP A 376 -15.34 -4.99 -3.75
CA TRP A 376 -15.60 -5.42 -5.15
C TRP A 376 -17.11 -5.55 -5.50
N GLY A 377 -17.53 -5.29 -6.76
CA GLY A 377 -18.92 -5.39 -7.28
C GLY A 377 -19.05 -5.91 -8.74
N LYS A 378 -20.29 -6.18 -9.23
CA LYS A 378 -20.58 -6.84 -10.54
C LYS A 378 -21.79 -6.24 -11.33
N LEU A 379 -21.81 -6.26 -12.66
CA LEU A 379 -22.91 -5.75 -13.53
C LEU A 379 -23.12 -6.64 -14.76
N GLY A 380 -24.36 -7.08 -15.09
CA GLY A 380 -24.61 -8.07 -16.16
C GLY A 380 -25.59 -7.63 -17.26
N PHE A 381 -25.33 -8.03 -18.52
CA PHE A 381 -26.12 -7.77 -19.73
C PHE A 381 -26.37 -9.07 -20.53
N PRO A 382 -27.41 -9.13 -21.40
CA PRO A 382 -27.58 -10.26 -22.31
C PRO A 382 -26.51 -10.23 -23.40
N GLY A 383 -26.01 -11.41 -23.78
CA GLY A 383 -24.75 -11.57 -24.48
C GLY A 383 -24.67 -11.01 -25.91
N GLY A 384 -23.44 -10.99 -26.45
CA GLY A 384 -23.11 -10.42 -27.76
C GLY A 384 -21.65 -10.69 -28.17
N THR A 385 -21.24 -10.22 -29.36
CA THR A 385 -19.89 -10.45 -29.91
C THR A 385 -18.92 -9.35 -29.48
N GLN A 386 -17.73 -9.72 -28.99
CA GLN A 386 -16.76 -8.79 -28.39
C GLN A 386 -15.55 -8.51 -29.29
N THR A 387 -15.10 -7.25 -29.31
CA THR A 387 -13.81 -6.82 -29.85
C THR A 387 -13.23 -5.66 -29.03
N GLY A 388 -11.92 -5.67 -28.72
CA GLY A 388 -11.23 -4.61 -27.95
C GLY A 388 -10.82 -5.01 -26.53
N VAL A 389 -10.22 -4.08 -25.76
CA VAL A 389 -9.87 -4.29 -24.34
C VAL A 389 -11.09 -3.97 -23.49
N VAL A 390 -11.54 -4.93 -22.69
CA VAL A 390 -12.71 -4.81 -21.80
C VAL A 390 -12.27 -4.78 -20.33
N PRO A 391 -13.03 -4.15 -19.42
CA PRO A 391 -12.77 -4.20 -17.98
C PRO A 391 -12.81 -5.62 -17.43
N ASP A 392 -12.30 -5.82 -16.20
CA ASP A 392 -12.41 -7.10 -15.50
C ASP A 392 -13.88 -7.57 -15.47
N GLY A 393 -14.16 -8.85 -15.68
CA GLY A 393 -15.53 -9.37 -15.83
C GLY A 393 -15.62 -10.69 -16.60
N SER A 394 -16.84 -11.24 -16.73
CA SER A 394 -17.15 -12.48 -17.47
C SER A 394 -17.98 -12.15 -18.71
N PHE A 395 -17.40 -12.25 -19.90
CA PHE A 395 -18.07 -11.82 -21.12
C PHE A 395 -18.25 -13.01 -22.08
N ASP A 396 -19.45 -13.58 -22.13
CA ASP A 396 -19.83 -14.74 -22.94
C ASP A 396 -20.87 -14.39 -24.02
N SER A 397 -21.14 -15.33 -24.95
CA SER A 397 -22.13 -15.14 -26.04
C SER A 397 -23.55 -14.91 -25.53
N ASP A 398 -23.85 -15.40 -24.33
CA ASP A 398 -25.18 -15.42 -23.75
C ASP A 398 -25.32 -14.37 -22.61
N SER A 399 -24.21 -13.93 -22.00
CA SER A 399 -24.20 -12.93 -20.93
C SER A 399 -22.88 -12.16 -20.84
N ILE A 400 -22.94 -10.85 -20.68
CA ILE A 400 -21.78 -9.97 -20.44
C ILE A 400 -21.83 -9.43 -19.01
N ASP A 401 -20.89 -9.84 -18.17
CA ASP A 401 -20.72 -9.39 -16.79
C ASP A 401 -19.44 -8.57 -16.62
N MET A 402 -19.50 -7.43 -15.96
CA MET A 402 -18.38 -6.54 -15.64
C MET A 402 -18.15 -6.50 -14.12
N GLU A 403 -16.91 -6.69 -13.68
CA GLU A 403 -16.43 -6.57 -12.30
C GLU A 403 -15.72 -5.22 -12.09
N TYR A 404 -15.92 -4.60 -10.93
CA TYR A 404 -15.27 -3.34 -10.58
C TYR A 404 -14.86 -3.33 -9.11
N CYS A 405 -13.73 -2.66 -8.81
CA CYS A 405 -13.33 -2.35 -7.45
C CYS A 405 -13.86 -0.97 -7.07
N CYS A 406 -14.60 -0.91 -5.97
CA CYS A 406 -15.18 0.30 -5.44
C CYS A 406 -14.47 0.68 -4.13
N ARG A 407 -14.24 1.98 -3.97
CA ARG A 407 -14.05 2.63 -2.69
C ARG A 407 -15.30 3.46 -2.46
N ASP A 408 -16.04 3.12 -1.42
CA ASP A 408 -17.24 3.82 -0.94
C ASP A 408 -16.92 4.75 0.25
N ASP A 409 -15.64 4.87 0.59
CA ASP A 409 -15.13 5.60 1.76
C ASP A 409 -14.72 7.05 1.45
N GLY A 410 -15.15 7.60 0.32
CA GLY A 410 -14.78 8.92 -0.16
C GLY A 410 -15.89 9.61 -0.94
N PHE A 411 -15.83 10.93 -0.99
CA PHE A 411 -16.91 11.76 -1.53
C PHE A 411 -16.55 12.31 -2.90
N ALA A 412 -17.44 12.15 -3.88
CA ALA A 412 -17.22 12.58 -5.25
C ALA A 412 -16.94 14.08 -5.40
N SER A 413 -17.29 14.89 -4.41
CA SER A 413 -17.02 16.33 -4.37
C SER A 413 -15.68 16.72 -3.75
N LEU A 414 -15.00 15.80 -3.06
CA LEU A 414 -13.69 16.04 -2.49
C LEU A 414 -12.64 15.69 -3.55
N PRO A 415 -11.83 16.63 -4.05
CA PRO A 415 -10.84 16.35 -5.09
C PRO A 415 -9.86 15.26 -4.63
N ILE A 416 -9.79 14.16 -5.38
CA ILE A 416 -8.79 13.12 -5.17
C ILE A 416 -7.63 13.30 -6.14
N ARG A 417 -6.47 12.73 -5.82
CA ARG A 417 -5.43 12.49 -6.83
C ARG A 417 -5.72 11.14 -7.48
N LEU A 418 -5.80 11.12 -8.80
CA LEU A 418 -6.00 9.86 -9.53
C LEU A 418 -4.82 8.91 -9.30
N PRO A 419 -5.08 7.59 -9.23
CA PRO A 419 -4.00 6.60 -9.18
C PRO A 419 -3.13 6.69 -10.44
N LEU A 420 -1.82 6.48 -10.28
CA LEU A 420 -0.81 6.64 -11.33
C LEU A 420 -0.80 5.51 -12.39
N ASN A 421 -1.77 4.59 -12.38
CA ASN A 421 -1.78 3.39 -13.23
C ASN A 421 -2.87 3.43 -14.32
N PRO A 422 -2.54 3.89 -15.55
CA PRO A 422 -3.47 3.90 -16.68
C PRO A 422 -3.58 2.55 -17.41
N PRO A 423 -4.71 2.31 -18.11
CA PRO A 423 -5.93 3.10 -18.08
C PRO A 423 -6.83 2.65 -16.92
N PHE A 424 -7.33 3.60 -16.14
CA PHE A 424 -8.43 3.40 -15.22
C PHE A 424 -9.60 4.27 -15.67
N TYR A 425 -10.82 3.80 -15.44
CA TYR A 425 -12.04 4.56 -15.68
C TYR A 425 -12.71 4.79 -14.34
N LEU A 426 -13.02 6.04 -14.02
CA LEU A 426 -13.91 6.32 -12.89
C LEU A 426 -15.34 6.33 -13.42
N LEU A 427 -16.05 5.28 -13.04
CA LEU A 427 -17.48 5.14 -13.29
C LEU A 427 -18.22 5.99 -12.28
N ARG A 428 -19.30 6.64 -12.73
CA ARG A 428 -20.10 7.50 -11.88
C ARG A 428 -20.90 6.64 -10.89
N PHE A 429 -20.84 7.01 -9.62
CA PHE A 429 -21.56 6.37 -8.53
C PHE A 429 -22.16 7.47 -7.64
N GLY A 430 -23.47 7.42 -7.36
CA GLY A 430 -24.13 8.38 -6.46
C GLY A 430 -24.40 9.76 -7.07
N GLY A 431 -24.57 9.86 -8.40
CA GLY A 431 -25.10 11.06 -9.03
C GLY A 431 -24.07 12.07 -9.56
N TYR A 432 -22.77 11.92 -9.29
CA TYR A 432 -21.76 12.91 -9.72
C TYR A 432 -20.42 12.28 -10.08
N CYS A 433 -19.68 12.95 -10.97
CA CYS A 433 -18.29 12.61 -11.21
C CYS A 433 -17.38 13.01 -10.05
N GLN A 434 -16.49 12.10 -9.68
CA GLN A 434 -15.43 12.33 -8.71
C GLN A 434 -14.56 13.52 -9.14
N GLN A 435 -14.43 14.54 -8.29
CA GLN A 435 -13.49 15.64 -8.50
C GLN A 435 -12.06 15.12 -8.38
N VAL A 436 -11.19 15.64 -9.23
CA VAL A 436 -9.77 15.27 -9.25
C VAL A 436 -8.92 16.54 -9.26
N GLU A 437 -7.86 16.55 -8.46
CA GLU A 437 -6.92 17.68 -8.41
C GLU A 437 -6.32 17.95 -9.80
N GLU A 438 -6.23 19.23 -10.18
CA GLU A 438 -5.52 19.73 -11.36
C GLU A 438 -6.06 19.28 -12.74
N VAL A 439 -7.28 18.73 -12.82
CA VAL A 439 -7.90 18.32 -14.10
C VAL A 439 -9.34 18.82 -14.25
N HIS A 440 -9.77 19.01 -15.50
CA HIS A 440 -11.17 19.28 -15.85
C HIS A 440 -11.92 17.96 -16.04
N VAL A 441 -13.12 17.89 -15.46
CA VAL A 441 -13.99 16.70 -15.51
C VAL A 441 -15.14 16.96 -16.47
N ARG A 442 -15.37 16.04 -17.40
CA ARG A 442 -16.53 16.04 -18.29
C ARG A 442 -17.23 14.69 -18.22
N GLU A 443 -18.54 14.72 -18.04
CA GLU A 443 -19.37 13.53 -18.03
C GLU A 443 -19.63 13.01 -19.44
N GLU A 444 -19.55 11.70 -19.60
CA GLU A 444 -19.87 10.96 -20.82
C GLU A 444 -20.71 9.73 -20.47
N TRP A 445 -21.29 9.08 -21.47
CA TRP A 445 -22.15 7.92 -21.25
C TRP A 445 -22.01 6.88 -22.35
N ILE A 446 -22.31 5.63 -22.00
CA ILE A 446 -22.35 4.49 -22.91
C ILE A 446 -23.76 3.88 -22.84
N GLY A 447 -24.40 3.74 -24.00
CA GLY A 447 -25.76 3.20 -24.13
C GLY A 447 -25.77 1.78 -24.70
N TYR A 448 -26.63 0.94 -24.15
CA TYR A 448 -26.83 -0.45 -24.53
C TYR A 448 -28.33 -0.73 -24.71
N MET A 449 -28.71 -1.57 -25.68
CA MET A 449 -30.08 -2.06 -25.84
C MET A 449 -30.11 -3.57 -25.55
N GLY A 450 -30.88 -3.96 -24.53
CA GLY A 450 -31.01 -5.35 -24.04
C GLY A 450 -31.43 -5.42 -22.57
N ASN A 451 -31.96 -6.57 -22.14
CA ASN A 451 -32.46 -6.81 -20.78
C ASN A 451 -31.36 -7.38 -19.86
N GLY A 452 -30.73 -6.54 -19.04
CA GLY A 452 -29.65 -6.92 -18.11
C GLY A 452 -30.08 -7.11 -16.65
N TYR A 453 -29.16 -7.60 -15.80
CA TYR A 453 -29.35 -7.75 -14.35
C TYR A 453 -28.23 -7.05 -13.55
N ARG A 454 -28.55 -6.48 -12.38
CA ARG A 454 -27.62 -5.70 -11.54
C ARG A 454 -27.37 -6.40 -10.20
N ALA A 455 -26.11 -6.56 -9.74
CA ALA A 455 -25.80 -7.22 -8.47
C ALA A 455 -24.55 -6.64 -7.74
N GLY A 456 -24.70 -6.21 -6.48
CA GLY A 456 -23.63 -5.51 -5.73
C GLY A 456 -23.87 -4.00 -5.65
N VAL A 457 -22.81 -3.19 -5.50
CA VAL A 457 -22.89 -1.73 -5.38
C VAL A 457 -23.18 -1.08 -6.75
N VAL A 458 -24.46 -0.88 -7.06
CA VAL A 458 -24.93 -0.53 -8.42
C VAL A 458 -24.47 0.87 -8.87
N LEU A 459 -23.84 0.95 -10.04
CA LEU A 459 -23.43 2.17 -10.73
C LEU A 459 -24.63 3.00 -11.23
N ASP A 460 -24.45 4.31 -11.47
CA ASP A 460 -25.51 5.16 -12.03
C ASP A 460 -25.88 4.71 -13.46
N ASP A 461 -27.02 4.04 -13.59
CA ASP A 461 -27.60 3.55 -14.85
C ASP A 461 -29.02 4.10 -15.03
N SER A 462 -29.19 5.05 -15.96
CA SER A 462 -30.48 5.72 -16.22
C SER A 462 -31.35 5.02 -17.27
N GLY A 463 -31.07 3.74 -17.53
CA GLY A 463 -31.79 2.90 -18.48
C GLY A 463 -33.11 2.30 -17.96
N ASP A 464 -33.87 1.66 -18.85
CA ASP A 464 -35.05 0.83 -18.53
C ASP A 464 -34.74 -0.68 -18.65
N ASP A 465 -35.74 -1.54 -18.43
CA ASP A 465 -35.57 -2.99 -18.45
C ASP A 465 -35.06 -3.56 -19.79
N ASN A 466 -35.06 -2.76 -20.86
CA ASN A 466 -34.62 -3.16 -22.20
C ASN A 466 -33.51 -2.25 -22.77
N SER A 467 -33.01 -1.28 -21.99
CA SER A 467 -31.97 -0.36 -22.42
C SER A 467 -31.18 0.15 -21.23
N HIS A 468 -29.86 0.08 -21.25
CA HIS A 468 -28.99 0.52 -20.16
C HIS A 468 -28.16 1.72 -20.58
N LYS A 469 -27.91 2.68 -19.68
CA LYS A 469 -27.11 3.87 -19.96
C LYS A 469 -26.17 4.17 -18.80
N LEU A 470 -24.92 3.71 -18.94
CA LEU A 470 -23.86 3.87 -17.94
C LEU A 470 -23.13 5.20 -18.12
N TYR A 471 -22.94 5.93 -17.03
CA TYR A 471 -22.20 7.20 -17.02
C TYR A 471 -20.76 7.01 -16.53
N TYR A 472 -19.81 7.68 -17.18
CA TYR A 472 -18.40 7.71 -16.80
C TYR A 472 -17.82 9.11 -16.90
N CYS A 473 -16.69 9.33 -16.24
CA CYS A 473 -16.07 10.64 -16.11
C CYS A 473 -14.77 10.71 -16.90
N LEU A 474 -14.69 11.65 -17.84
CA LEU A 474 -13.50 11.92 -18.64
C LEU A 474 -12.71 13.06 -18.00
N TYR A 475 -11.44 12.79 -17.68
CA TYR A 475 -10.54 13.75 -17.03
C TYR A 475 -9.56 14.30 -18.06
N SER A 476 -9.37 15.62 -18.09
CA SER A 476 -8.47 16.29 -19.04
C SER A 476 -7.59 17.34 -18.35
N LEU A 477 -6.32 17.39 -18.74
CA LEU A 477 -5.39 18.41 -18.23
C LEU A 477 -5.78 19.82 -18.74
N PRO A 478 -5.55 20.88 -17.96
CA PRO A 478 -5.81 22.26 -18.38
C PRO A 478 -5.02 22.60 -19.65
N GLY A 479 -5.74 23.01 -20.71
CA GLY A 479 -5.12 23.41 -21.99
C GLY A 479 -5.08 22.32 -23.07
N SER A 480 -5.53 21.10 -22.79
CA SER A 480 -5.68 20.04 -23.80
C SER A 480 -6.84 20.33 -24.76
N VAL A 481 -6.63 20.13 -26.06
CA VAL A 481 -7.71 20.23 -27.06
C VAL A 481 -8.58 18.99 -26.96
N ILE A 482 -9.77 19.14 -26.39
CA ILE A 482 -10.76 18.07 -26.28
C ILE A 482 -11.43 17.90 -27.66
N PRO A 483 -11.50 16.68 -28.24
CA PRO A 483 -12.25 16.45 -29.48
C PRO A 483 -13.70 16.90 -29.31
N THR A 484 -14.18 17.77 -30.18
CA THR A 484 -15.54 18.35 -30.08
C THR A 484 -16.65 17.41 -30.53
N THR A 485 -16.31 16.27 -31.12
CA THR A 485 -17.27 15.26 -31.59
C THR A 485 -17.29 14.07 -30.66
N PRO A 486 -18.47 13.64 -30.16
CA PRO A 486 -18.59 12.41 -29.40
C PRO A 486 -18.13 11.24 -30.27
N ILE A 487 -17.29 10.37 -29.71
CA ILE A 487 -16.85 9.13 -30.38
C ILE A 487 -18.01 8.14 -30.26
N VAL A 488 -19.02 8.30 -31.12
CA VAL A 488 -20.04 7.28 -31.35
C VAL A 488 -19.63 6.54 -32.62
N PRO A 489 -19.44 5.21 -32.58
CA PRO A 489 -19.34 4.43 -33.81
C PRO A 489 -20.66 4.55 -34.56
N ASP A 490 -20.59 4.97 -35.82
CA ASP A 490 -21.71 5.07 -36.74
C ASP A 490 -22.30 3.67 -36.98
N ALA A 491 -23.25 3.26 -36.13
CA ALA A 491 -24.05 2.06 -36.34
C ALA A 491 -25.23 2.43 -37.25
N THR A 492 -25.01 2.50 -38.56
CA THR A 492 -26.12 2.39 -39.51
C THR A 492 -26.78 1.01 -39.34
N PRO A 493 -28.12 0.94 -39.26
CA PRO A 493 -28.83 -0.27 -38.87
C PRO A 493 -28.80 -1.30 -40.00
N ALA A 494 -28.16 -2.45 -39.76
CA ALA A 494 -28.33 -3.61 -40.61
C ALA A 494 -29.70 -4.29 -40.34
N PRO A 495 -30.34 -4.91 -41.35
CA PRO A 495 -31.68 -5.51 -41.23
C PRO A 495 -31.70 -6.71 -40.25
N PRO A 496 -32.89 -7.14 -39.79
CA PRO A 496 -33.10 -7.74 -38.47
C PRO A 496 -32.79 -9.24 -38.38
N ASN A 497 -31.81 -9.78 -39.11
CA ASN A 497 -31.54 -11.22 -39.14
C ASN A 497 -30.05 -11.58 -39.00
N ASN A 498 -29.30 -10.92 -38.13
CA ASN A 498 -28.08 -11.52 -37.59
C ASN A 498 -27.72 -10.88 -36.24
N ASP A 499 -27.70 -11.72 -35.21
CA ASP A 499 -27.46 -11.40 -33.79
C ASP A 499 -26.01 -11.00 -33.48
N ASN A 500 -25.48 -9.99 -34.15
CA ASN A 500 -24.12 -9.51 -33.91
C ASN A 500 -24.11 -8.02 -33.55
N ILE A 501 -24.06 -7.72 -32.25
CA ILE A 501 -23.65 -6.42 -31.74
C ILE A 501 -22.13 -6.35 -31.85
N GLN A 502 -21.59 -5.47 -32.71
CA GLN A 502 -20.16 -5.17 -32.75
C GLN A 502 -19.84 -4.01 -31.82
N ILE A 503 -19.08 -4.28 -30.75
CA ILE A 503 -18.42 -3.22 -29.96
C ILE A 503 -17.08 -2.92 -30.60
N VAL A 504 -17.01 -1.91 -31.46
CA VAL A 504 -15.73 -1.38 -31.96
C VAL A 504 -15.29 -0.24 -31.04
N LEU A 505 -14.50 -0.58 -30.01
CA LEU A 505 -13.68 0.41 -29.32
C LEU A 505 -12.35 0.51 -30.06
N ILE A 506 -12.17 1.61 -30.78
CA ILE A 506 -10.86 1.99 -31.31
C ILE A 506 -10.00 2.39 -30.09
N VAL A 507 -9.40 1.40 -29.44
CA VAL A 507 -8.04 1.61 -28.95
C VAL A 507 -7.23 1.79 -30.22
N ALA A 508 -6.59 2.94 -30.39
CA ALA A 508 -5.66 3.12 -31.50
C ALA A 508 -4.74 1.88 -31.50
N PRO A 509 -4.82 0.99 -32.51
CA PRO A 509 -3.86 -0.06 -32.61
C PRO A 509 -2.57 0.67 -32.94
N THR A 510 -1.61 0.68 -32.02
CA THR A 510 -0.24 0.64 -32.49
C THR A 510 -0.07 -0.75 -33.10
N VAL A 511 -0.52 -0.91 -34.35
CA VAL A 511 0.23 -1.72 -35.30
C VAL A 511 1.66 -1.26 -35.09
N ALA A 512 2.54 -2.16 -34.64
CA ALA A 512 3.95 -1.83 -34.56
C ALA A 512 4.33 -1.32 -35.94
N GLY A 513 4.52 0.00 -36.05
CA GLY A 513 5.19 0.57 -37.19
C GLY A 513 6.56 -0.12 -37.31
N PRO A 514 7.19 -0.08 -38.48
CA PRO A 514 8.56 -0.59 -38.62
C PRO A 514 9.41 -0.10 -37.43
N CYS A 515 10.18 -1.00 -36.81
CA CYS A 515 11.12 -0.66 -35.74
C CYS A 515 11.98 0.52 -36.20
N THR A 516 11.76 1.71 -35.63
CA THR A 516 12.44 2.94 -36.07
C THR A 516 13.56 3.35 -35.11
N GLN A 517 13.52 2.90 -33.85
CA GLN A 517 14.52 3.20 -32.80
C GLN A 517 14.61 2.05 -31.78
N PRO A 518 15.81 1.74 -31.25
CA PRO A 518 15.99 0.76 -30.18
C PRO A 518 15.41 1.27 -28.85
N VAL A 519 14.77 0.40 -28.09
CA VAL A 519 14.27 0.71 -26.75
C VAL A 519 15.45 0.76 -25.77
N THR A 520 15.68 1.94 -25.17
CA THR A 520 16.82 2.20 -24.27
C THR A 520 16.44 2.43 -22.81
N ARG A 521 15.14 2.45 -22.49
CA ARG A 521 14.64 2.67 -21.12
C ARG A 521 13.96 1.43 -20.57
N PHE A 522 14.65 0.70 -19.71
CA PHE A 522 14.12 -0.54 -19.18
C PHE A 522 14.69 -0.94 -17.82
N MET A 523 13.91 -1.72 -17.09
CA MET A 523 14.34 -2.39 -15.87
C MET A 523 14.36 -3.90 -16.09
N PHE A 524 15.39 -4.55 -15.60
CA PHE A 524 15.54 -6.00 -15.60
C PHE A 524 15.43 -6.59 -14.19
N VAL A 525 14.41 -7.43 -13.98
CA VAL A 525 14.25 -8.21 -12.76
C VAL A 525 15.21 -9.40 -12.78
N LYS A 526 16.32 -9.21 -12.07
CA LYS A 526 17.40 -10.18 -11.96
C LYS A 526 17.06 -11.31 -10.98
N THR A 527 16.49 -12.41 -11.50
CA THR A 527 16.18 -13.62 -10.70
C THR A 527 17.42 -14.40 -10.30
N HIS A 528 17.56 -14.75 -9.02
CA HIS A 528 18.70 -15.56 -8.52
C HIS A 528 18.70 -16.95 -9.17
N ARG A 529 19.89 -17.48 -9.52
CA ARG A 529 20.09 -18.86 -10.05
C ARG A 529 19.29 -19.23 -11.31
N ALA A 530 18.71 -18.24 -11.99
CA ALA A 530 18.00 -18.40 -13.26
C ALA A 530 18.84 -17.99 -14.48
N GLY A 531 20.17 -17.96 -14.38
CA GLY A 531 21.05 -17.50 -15.47
C GLY A 531 21.03 -15.98 -15.71
N SER A 532 20.45 -15.23 -14.78
CA SER A 532 20.32 -13.78 -14.87
C SER A 532 21.64 -13.01 -14.86
N THR A 533 22.78 -13.63 -14.54
CA THR A 533 24.11 -12.97 -14.61
C THR A 533 24.60 -12.88 -16.04
N THR A 534 24.34 -13.89 -16.86
CA THR A 534 24.60 -13.84 -18.30
C THR A 534 23.78 -12.71 -18.94
N VAL A 535 22.48 -12.67 -18.67
CA VAL A 535 21.59 -11.63 -19.22
C VAL A 535 21.95 -10.24 -18.69
N ALA A 536 22.24 -10.10 -17.39
CA ALA A 536 22.73 -8.83 -16.85
C ALA A 536 24.01 -8.35 -17.54
N ALA A 537 24.94 -9.24 -17.91
CA ALA A 537 26.13 -8.87 -18.65
C ALA A 537 25.81 -8.39 -20.07
N ILE A 538 24.85 -9.03 -20.76
CA ILE A 538 24.31 -8.56 -22.05
C ILE A 538 23.77 -7.13 -21.89
N LEU A 539 22.91 -6.88 -20.89
CA LEU A 539 22.26 -5.59 -20.66
C LEU A 539 23.24 -4.49 -20.24
N TYR A 540 24.27 -4.82 -19.46
CA TYR A 540 25.34 -3.86 -19.12
C TYR A 540 26.17 -3.50 -20.34
N ARG A 541 26.49 -4.47 -21.21
CA ARG A 541 27.16 -4.18 -22.49
C ARG A 541 26.31 -3.29 -23.38
N PHE A 542 25.02 -3.56 -23.47
CA PHE A 542 24.07 -2.69 -24.17
C PHE A 542 24.13 -1.25 -23.62
N GLY A 543 24.06 -1.08 -22.30
CA GLY A 543 24.19 0.23 -21.67
C GLY A 543 25.51 0.96 -21.99
N LEU A 544 26.62 0.23 -22.10
CA LEU A 544 27.91 0.80 -22.52
C LEU A 544 27.92 1.20 -24.00
N THR A 545 27.39 0.34 -24.88
CA THR A 545 27.34 0.58 -26.33
C THR A 545 26.47 1.79 -26.69
N TYR A 546 25.32 1.93 -26.03
CA TYR A 546 24.37 3.02 -26.26
C TYR A 546 24.55 4.20 -25.32
N ASP A 547 25.61 4.20 -24.50
CA ASP A 547 25.97 5.29 -23.58
C ASP A 547 24.87 5.71 -22.58
N LEU A 548 24.20 4.72 -21.98
CA LEU A 548 23.03 4.91 -21.13
C LEU A 548 23.37 5.20 -19.66
N ASN A 549 22.48 5.92 -18.99
CA ASN A 549 22.58 6.22 -17.55
C ASN A 549 22.11 5.04 -16.71
N VAL A 550 23.06 4.17 -16.37
CA VAL A 550 22.81 2.98 -15.55
C VAL A 550 22.56 3.38 -14.09
N VAL A 551 21.59 2.74 -13.45
CA VAL A 551 21.43 2.80 -11.99
C VAL A 551 22.50 1.94 -11.35
N LEU A 552 23.53 2.61 -10.83
CA LEU A 552 24.69 1.95 -10.23
C LEU A 552 24.55 1.90 -8.71
N PRO A 553 24.79 0.75 -8.05
CA PRO A 553 24.71 0.63 -6.60
C PRO A 553 25.79 1.47 -5.91
N THR A 554 25.47 1.98 -4.72
CA THR A 554 26.44 2.70 -3.87
C THR A 554 27.55 1.79 -3.34
N THR A 555 27.25 0.50 -3.11
CA THR A 555 28.19 -0.53 -2.65
C THR A 555 27.83 -1.90 -3.22
N GLY A 556 28.81 -2.68 -3.66
CA GLY A 556 28.62 -4.04 -4.16
C GLY A 556 27.75 -4.13 -5.42
N ASP A 557 26.79 -5.05 -5.40
CA ASP A 557 25.91 -5.39 -6.55
C ASP A 557 24.41 -5.40 -6.20
N LEU A 558 24.02 -4.74 -5.11
CA LEU A 558 22.65 -4.71 -4.60
C LEU A 558 22.03 -3.32 -4.72
N LEU A 559 20.90 -3.23 -5.43
CA LEU A 559 20.03 -2.06 -5.53
C LEU A 559 18.85 -2.16 -4.57
N GLY A 560 19.05 -2.74 -3.39
CA GLY A 560 18.02 -2.89 -2.36
C GLY A 560 17.58 -4.32 -2.07
N TRP A 561 17.95 -5.31 -2.91
CA TRP A 561 17.58 -6.72 -2.65
C TRP A 561 18.07 -7.18 -1.27
N PRO A 562 17.22 -7.82 -0.44
CA PRO A 562 15.95 -8.47 -0.79
C PRO A 562 14.70 -7.59 -0.75
N PHE A 563 14.81 -6.27 -0.72
CA PHE A 563 13.67 -5.34 -0.78
C PHE A 563 13.68 -4.53 -2.08
N GLU A 564 12.71 -3.63 -2.21
CA GLU A 564 12.67 -2.62 -3.25
C GLU A 564 13.85 -1.62 -3.17
N ILE A 565 14.12 -0.94 -4.28
CA ILE A 565 15.12 0.12 -4.33
C ILE A 565 14.68 1.32 -3.46
N ARG A 566 15.59 1.91 -2.69
CA ARG A 566 15.31 3.11 -1.87
C ARG A 566 16.38 4.20 -2.09
N PRO A 567 16.09 5.47 -1.76
CA PRO A 567 17.10 6.52 -1.76
C PRO A 567 18.31 6.11 -0.90
N GLY A 568 19.52 6.18 -1.49
CA GLY A 568 20.78 5.75 -0.87
C GLY A 568 21.32 4.39 -1.32
N ASN A 569 20.53 3.57 -2.03
CA ASN A 569 21.01 2.31 -2.61
C ASN A 569 21.77 2.48 -3.93
N TYR A 570 21.60 3.62 -4.61
CA TYR A 570 22.20 3.90 -5.92
C TYR A 570 22.92 5.26 -5.92
N LEU A 571 23.86 5.40 -6.84
CA LEU A 571 24.61 6.65 -7.06
C LEU A 571 23.68 7.67 -7.76
N PRO A 572 23.42 8.84 -7.13
CA PRO A 572 22.53 9.84 -7.73
C PRO A 572 23.20 10.52 -8.93
N LEU A 573 22.40 10.77 -9.98
CA LEU A 573 22.79 11.61 -11.11
C LEU A 573 22.85 13.09 -10.73
N LYS A 574 23.60 13.87 -11.51
CA LYS A 574 23.51 15.33 -11.46
C LYS A 574 22.12 15.81 -11.90
N SER A 575 21.71 16.97 -11.37
CA SER A 575 20.42 17.60 -11.66
C SER A 575 20.19 17.74 -13.18
N GLY A 576 18.98 17.41 -13.63
CA GLY A 576 18.57 17.44 -15.04
C GLY A 576 18.83 16.16 -15.83
N LEU A 577 19.55 15.18 -15.26
CA LEU A 577 19.74 13.86 -15.87
C LEU A 577 18.79 12.82 -15.25
N GLN A 578 18.40 11.84 -16.07
CA GLN A 578 17.55 10.73 -15.65
C GLN A 578 18.25 9.41 -15.91
N HIS A 579 17.97 8.44 -15.05
CA HIS A 579 18.44 7.07 -15.23
C HIS A 579 17.59 6.36 -16.29
N GLU A 580 18.22 5.47 -17.06
CA GLU A 580 17.60 4.82 -18.22
C GLU A 580 17.51 3.31 -18.03
N ILE A 581 18.52 2.69 -17.41
CA ILE A 581 18.52 1.24 -17.22
C ILE A 581 18.76 0.82 -15.77
N ILE A 582 18.00 -0.18 -15.32
CA ILE A 582 18.16 -0.87 -14.03
C ILE A 582 18.45 -2.34 -14.31
N VAL A 583 19.61 -2.85 -13.87
CA VAL A 583 20.04 -4.23 -14.16
C VAL A 583 20.39 -5.01 -12.88
N ASP A 584 20.84 -4.31 -11.83
CA ASP A 584 21.30 -4.93 -10.60
C ASP A 584 20.15 -5.30 -9.65
N ARG A 585 20.47 -6.13 -8.64
CA ARG A 585 19.47 -6.87 -7.85
C ARG A 585 18.62 -5.94 -6.98
N THR A 586 17.31 -5.95 -7.24
CA THR A 586 16.26 -5.34 -6.43
C THR A 586 14.96 -6.16 -6.59
N VAL A 587 14.01 -6.00 -5.68
CA VAL A 587 12.67 -6.61 -5.84
C VAL A 587 11.78 -5.68 -6.66
N TYR A 588 11.07 -6.24 -7.63
CA TYR A 588 10.14 -5.49 -8.48
C TYR A 588 8.99 -4.87 -7.67
N ARG A 589 8.89 -3.54 -7.70
CA ARG A 589 7.84 -2.72 -7.10
C ARG A 589 7.52 -1.52 -8.01
N PRO A 590 6.49 -1.59 -8.87
CA PRO A 590 6.22 -0.57 -9.87
C PRO A 590 5.94 0.81 -9.25
N ASP A 591 5.31 0.84 -8.07
CA ASP A 591 5.03 2.04 -7.27
C ASP A 591 6.29 2.83 -6.89
N VAL A 592 7.40 2.13 -6.72
CA VAL A 592 8.69 2.73 -6.35
C VAL A 592 9.38 3.30 -7.59
N PHE A 593 9.35 2.57 -8.70
CA PHE A 593 10.04 2.99 -9.92
C PHE A 593 9.37 4.19 -10.60
N GLN A 594 8.05 4.32 -10.54
CA GLN A 594 7.35 5.50 -11.06
C GLN A 594 7.74 6.82 -10.37
N TYR A 595 8.27 6.76 -9.13
CA TYR A 595 8.80 7.93 -8.41
C TYR A 595 10.20 8.35 -8.89
N PHE A 596 10.97 7.42 -9.46
CA PHE A 596 12.37 7.62 -9.87
C PHE A 596 12.58 7.72 -11.38
N PHE A 597 11.63 7.22 -12.17
CA PHE A 597 11.76 7.04 -13.62
C PHE A 597 10.53 7.57 -14.37
N PRO A 598 10.69 8.06 -15.61
CA PRO A 598 9.59 8.54 -16.44
C PRO A 598 8.57 7.45 -16.80
N ASN A 599 7.38 7.87 -17.22
CA ASN A 599 6.18 7.04 -17.48
C ASN A 599 6.33 6.02 -18.65
N ASP A 600 7.50 5.88 -19.27
CA ASP A 600 7.78 5.05 -20.46
C ASP A 600 8.77 3.89 -20.23
N MET A 601 9.10 3.55 -18.98
CA MET A 601 10.02 2.45 -18.65
C MET A 601 9.45 1.06 -18.99
N VAL A 602 10.23 0.24 -19.70
CA VAL A 602 9.88 -1.14 -20.07
C VAL A 602 10.39 -2.16 -19.04
N TYR A 603 9.60 -3.17 -18.68
CA TYR A 603 10.00 -4.21 -17.73
C TYR A 603 10.42 -5.52 -18.41
N LEU A 604 11.60 -6.00 -18.04
CA LEU A 604 12.23 -7.24 -18.50
C LEU A 604 12.48 -8.17 -17.30
N GLY A 605 12.47 -9.48 -17.52
CA GLY A 605 12.75 -10.47 -16.47
C GLY A 605 13.41 -11.74 -16.99
N ILE A 606 13.79 -12.65 -16.09
CA ILE A 606 14.20 -14.01 -16.45
C ILE A 606 13.67 -15.04 -15.42
N LEU A 607 13.32 -16.23 -15.89
CA LEU A 607 12.89 -17.39 -15.11
C LEU A 607 13.65 -18.65 -15.55
N ARG A 608 13.59 -19.68 -14.70
CA ARG A 608 14.12 -21.02 -14.92
C ARG A 608 13.12 -22.05 -14.44
N HIS A 609 13.13 -23.25 -15.00
CA HIS A 609 12.28 -24.33 -14.54
C HIS A 609 12.46 -24.56 -13.02
N PRO A 610 11.38 -24.56 -12.20
CA PRO A 610 11.52 -24.51 -10.74
C PRO A 610 12.35 -25.64 -10.11
N LEU A 611 12.33 -26.88 -10.64
CA LEU A 611 13.20 -27.97 -10.13
C LEU A 611 14.68 -27.74 -10.43
N ASN A 612 14.98 -27.25 -11.63
CA ASN A 612 16.36 -26.96 -12.04
C ASN A 612 16.90 -25.76 -11.25
N HIS A 613 16.01 -24.80 -10.96
CA HIS A 613 16.26 -23.68 -10.07
C HIS A 613 16.56 -24.13 -8.64
N LEU A 614 15.73 -25.00 -8.06
CA LEU A 614 15.95 -25.60 -6.74
C LEU A 614 17.32 -26.31 -6.66
N GLN A 615 17.66 -27.14 -7.65
CA GLN A 615 18.95 -27.83 -7.71
C GLN A 615 20.13 -26.86 -7.67
N SER A 616 20.02 -25.76 -8.42
CA SER A 616 21.04 -24.74 -8.47
C SER A 616 21.15 -23.96 -7.16
N CYS A 617 20.03 -23.69 -6.48
CA CYS A 617 19.99 -23.11 -5.14
C CYS A 617 20.64 -24.02 -4.09
N PHE A 618 20.43 -25.34 -4.18
CA PHE A 618 21.07 -26.31 -3.29
C PHE A 618 22.59 -26.27 -3.36
N SER A 619 23.12 -26.18 -4.59
CA SER A 619 24.56 -26.08 -4.82
C SER A 619 25.12 -24.74 -4.35
N GLU A 620 24.46 -23.63 -4.72
CA GLU A 620 24.98 -22.29 -4.45
C GLU A 620 24.99 -21.95 -2.97
N TYR A 621 23.85 -22.18 -2.31
CA TYR A 621 23.63 -21.72 -0.95
C TYR A 621 23.99 -22.79 0.08
N GLY A 622 24.55 -23.93 -0.36
CA GLY A 622 24.95 -25.03 0.52
C GLY A 622 23.80 -25.63 1.31
N LEU A 623 22.61 -25.74 0.69
CA LEU A 623 21.36 -26.02 1.40
C LEU A 623 21.34 -27.39 2.08
N GLN A 624 22.08 -28.38 1.56
CA GLN A 624 22.25 -29.67 2.24
C GLN A 624 22.75 -29.48 3.69
N LYS A 625 23.82 -28.70 3.87
CA LYS A 625 24.40 -28.44 5.19
C LYS A 625 23.47 -27.57 6.01
N LEU A 626 22.83 -26.59 5.37
CA LEU A 626 21.92 -25.65 6.03
C LEU A 626 20.71 -26.36 6.66
N TYR A 627 20.08 -27.28 5.93
CA TYR A 627 18.95 -28.09 6.40
C TYR A 627 19.39 -29.31 7.23
N ASN A 628 20.69 -29.56 7.37
CA ASN A 628 21.25 -30.76 7.99
C ASN A 628 20.69 -32.07 7.37
N LEU A 629 20.59 -32.09 6.05
CA LEU A 629 20.07 -33.22 5.28
C LEU A 629 21.11 -34.34 5.18
N PRO A 630 20.68 -35.62 5.12
CA PRO A 630 21.58 -36.74 4.88
C PRO A 630 22.40 -36.53 3.60
N ALA A 631 23.67 -36.95 3.62
CA ALA A 631 24.58 -36.73 2.50
C ALA A 631 24.19 -37.49 1.23
N LYS A 632 23.47 -38.60 1.37
CA LYS A 632 22.95 -39.36 0.25
C LYS A 632 21.63 -38.74 -0.23
N GLN A 633 21.59 -38.32 -1.50
CA GLN A 633 20.37 -37.82 -2.17
C GLN A 633 19.65 -36.67 -1.41
N PRO A 634 20.36 -35.56 -1.12
CA PRO A 634 19.84 -34.51 -0.24
C PRO A 634 18.60 -33.80 -0.80
N ILE A 635 18.51 -33.62 -2.13
CA ILE A 635 17.35 -32.97 -2.77
C ILE A 635 16.13 -33.89 -2.69
N GLN A 636 16.29 -35.19 -2.93
CA GLN A 636 15.20 -36.17 -2.77
C GLN A 636 14.68 -36.20 -1.33
N ASN A 637 15.58 -36.28 -0.34
CA ASN A 637 15.21 -36.28 1.08
C ASN A 637 14.48 -34.98 1.50
N PHE A 638 14.82 -33.85 0.87
CA PHE A 638 14.08 -32.60 1.07
C PHE A 638 12.68 -32.67 0.46
N LEU A 639 12.57 -33.14 -0.79
CA LEU A 639 11.32 -33.21 -1.53
C LEU A 639 10.33 -34.26 -1.01
N ASP A 640 10.77 -35.23 -0.21
CA ASP A 640 9.86 -36.17 0.44
C ASP A 640 8.90 -35.46 1.42
N ASP A 641 9.35 -34.36 2.06
CA ASP A 641 8.52 -33.49 2.91
C ASP A 641 9.11 -32.06 3.00
N PRO A 642 8.94 -31.25 1.94
CA PRO A 642 9.60 -29.95 1.84
C PRO A 642 9.09 -28.95 2.90
N TYR A 643 7.81 -29.02 3.26
CA TYR A 643 7.19 -28.16 4.27
C TYR A 643 7.82 -28.34 5.66
N THR A 644 8.09 -29.58 6.06
CA THR A 644 8.73 -29.84 7.35
C THR A 644 10.15 -29.32 7.40
N TRP A 645 10.94 -29.50 6.33
CA TRP A 645 12.30 -28.97 6.27
C TRP A 645 12.32 -27.43 6.26
N GLU A 646 11.42 -26.82 5.47
CA GLU A 646 11.26 -25.37 5.41
C GLU A 646 10.91 -24.80 6.80
N ARG A 647 9.94 -25.41 7.50
CA ARG A 647 9.50 -24.99 8.83
C ARG A 647 10.61 -25.14 9.87
N LYS A 648 11.37 -26.24 9.83
CA LYS A 648 12.53 -26.44 10.71
C LYS A 648 13.54 -25.31 10.55
N LEU A 649 13.86 -24.92 9.31
CA LEU A 649 14.82 -23.85 9.05
C LEU A 649 14.28 -22.44 9.38
N HIS A 650 13.01 -22.18 9.05
CA HIS A 650 12.30 -20.94 9.42
C HIS A 650 12.12 -20.81 10.94
N SER A 651 12.00 -21.92 11.68
CA SER A 651 11.91 -21.89 13.14
C SER A 651 13.24 -21.59 13.86
N GLN A 652 14.39 -21.78 13.19
CA GLN A 652 15.71 -21.73 13.80
C GLN A 652 16.62 -20.59 13.30
N ARG A 653 16.62 -20.24 11.99
CA ARG A 653 17.58 -19.28 11.40
C ARG A 653 17.01 -18.26 10.40
N MET A 654 15.84 -18.52 9.79
CA MET A 654 15.24 -17.68 8.74
C MET A 654 14.04 -16.82 9.19
N LYS A 655 13.72 -16.74 10.49
CA LYS A 655 12.54 -15.98 11.04
C LYS A 655 12.39 -14.52 10.61
N ARG A 656 13.45 -13.90 10.07
CA ARG A 656 13.50 -12.47 9.70
C ARG A 656 13.66 -12.22 8.20
N LYS A 657 13.77 -13.26 7.37
CA LYS A 657 13.99 -13.07 5.94
C LYS A 657 12.67 -13.11 5.19
N PRO A 658 12.45 -12.17 4.26
CA PRO A 658 11.19 -12.06 3.53
C PRO A 658 10.99 -13.09 2.41
N TYR A 659 12.01 -13.89 2.14
CA TYR A 659 12.10 -14.83 1.04
C TYR A 659 12.60 -16.18 1.55
N SER A 660 12.36 -17.23 0.76
CA SER A 660 12.88 -18.57 0.98
C SER A 660 13.81 -18.93 -0.17
N PHE A 661 14.90 -19.66 0.10
CA PHE A 661 15.80 -20.15 -0.95
C PHE A 661 15.21 -21.34 -1.74
N THR A 662 14.11 -21.90 -1.25
CA THR A 662 13.52 -23.17 -1.69
C THR A 662 12.05 -23.03 -2.03
N LYS A 663 11.33 -22.03 -1.47
CA LYS A 663 9.91 -21.76 -1.72
C LYS A 663 9.73 -20.43 -2.48
N ASN A 664 9.22 -20.50 -3.71
CA ASN A 664 8.79 -19.34 -4.52
C ASN A 664 9.82 -18.21 -4.67
N LEU A 665 11.12 -18.55 -4.74
CA LEU A 665 12.19 -17.55 -4.80
C LEU A 665 12.17 -16.78 -6.12
N GLN A 666 11.74 -17.40 -7.22
CA GLN A 666 11.71 -16.71 -8.51
C GLN A 666 10.65 -15.63 -8.51
N ALA A 667 9.40 -15.99 -8.17
CA ALA A 667 8.26 -15.09 -8.02
C ALA A 667 8.56 -13.97 -7.00
N TYR A 668 9.30 -14.26 -5.92
CA TYR A 668 9.69 -13.24 -4.94
C TYR A 668 10.44 -12.05 -5.57
N ASN A 669 11.32 -12.29 -6.54
CA ASN A 669 12.05 -11.19 -7.21
C ASN A 669 11.11 -10.28 -8.01
N TYR A 670 9.94 -10.77 -8.42
CA TYR A 670 8.88 -10.03 -9.09
C TYR A 670 7.86 -9.41 -8.11
N GLY A 671 8.17 -9.36 -6.81
CA GLY A 671 7.32 -8.75 -5.79
C GLY A 671 6.31 -9.71 -5.15
N TYR A 672 6.45 -11.02 -5.36
CA TYR A 672 5.59 -12.02 -4.73
C TYR A 672 5.88 -12.18 -3.24
N SER A 673 4.84 -12.14 -2.40
CA SER A 673 4.99 -12.33 -0.95
C SER A 673 4.81 -13.81 -0.59
N LEU A 674 5.70 -14.37 0.24
CA LEU A 674 5.66 -15.80 0.62
C LEU A 674 4.32 -16.24 1.23
N GLY A 675 3.60 -15.36 1.95
CA GLY A 675 2.30 -15.65 2.54
C GLY A 675 1.15 -15.82 1.52
N LEU A 676 1.34 -15.41 0.26
CA LEU A 676 0.37 -15.59 -0.81
C LEU A 676 0.42 -17.00 -1.42
N SER A 677 1.50 -17.77 -1.19
CA SER A 677 1.74 -19.06 -1.85
C SER A 677 0.76 -20.19 -1.51
N GLU A 678 -0.07 -20.02 -0.49
CA GLU A 678 -1.12 -20.96 -0.09
C GLU A 678 -2.51 -20.53 -0.59
N ASP A 679 -2.59 -19.34 -1.22
CA ASP A 679 -3.78 -18.78 -1.83
C ASP A 679 -3.62 -18.82 -3.36
N LEU A 680 -4.18 -19.86 -3.97
CA LEU A 680 -4.05 -20.10 -5.42
C LEU A 680 -4.64 -18.95 -6.24
N GLU A 681 -5.73 -18.33 -5.78
CA GLU A 681 -6.39 -17.22 -6.48
C GLU A 681 -5.50 -15.97 -6.51
N ARG A 682 -4.94 -15.60 -5.36
CA ARG A 682 -3.98 -14.48 -5.30
C ARG A 682 -2.69 -14.78 -6.06
N THR A 683 -2.26 -16.05 -6.08
CA THR A 683 -1.11 -16.50 -6.89
C THR A 683 -1.38 -16.28 -8.38
N THR A 684 -2.56 -16.69 -8.88
CA THR A 684 -2.96 -16.49 -10.27
C THR A 684 -3.03 -15.01 -10.63
N LYS A 685 -3.71 -14.19 -9.80
CA LYS A 685 -3.80 -12.74 -10.01
C LYS A 685 -2.43 -12.07 -10.07
N PHE A 686 -1.49 -12.51 -9.22
CA PHE A 686 -0.11 -12.03 -9.29
C PHE A 686 0.56 -12.41 -10.61
N VAL A 687 0.47 -13.67 -11.03
CA VAL A 687 1.11 -14.16 -12.26
C VAL A 687 0.57 -13.41 -13.49
N GLU A 688 -0.74 -13.23 -13.60
CA GLU A 688 -1.35 -12.50 -14.71
C GLU A 688 -1.01 -11.01 -14.69
N ARG A 689 -0.94 -10.38 -13.51
CA ARG A 689 -0.44 -9.00 -13.40
C ARG A 689 0.98 -8.88 -13.96
N ILE A 690 1.90 -9.75 -13.52
CA ILE A 690 3.28 -9.74 -14.03
C ILE A 690 3.32 -10.03 -15.53
N ALA A 691 2.48 -10.93 -16.04
CA ALA A 691 2.35 -11.20 -17.48
C ALA A 691 1.88 -9.98 -18.28
N SER A 692 1.01 -9.13 -17.70
CA SER A 692 0.53 -7.90 -18.34
C SER A 692 1.53 -6.74 -18.28
N GLU A 693 2.33 -6.66 -17.21
CA GLU A 693 3.28 -5.56 -16.99
C GLU A 693 4.62 -5.77 -17.71
N PHE A 694 5.05 -7.02 -17.92
CA PHE A 694 6.37 -7.34 -18.47
C PHE A 694 6.33 -7.52 -19.97
N LYS A 695 7.19 -6.76 -20.66
CA LYS A 695 7.33 -6.83 -22.12
C LYS A 695 7.96 -8.16 -22.55
N VAL A 696 9.04 -8.58 -21.87
CA VAL A 696 9.74 -9.85 -22.11
C VAL A 696 10.24 -10.44 -20.80
N VAL A 697 9.85 -11.68 -20.51
CA VAL A 697 10.47 -12.51 -19.47
C VAL A 697 11.16 -13.68 -20.15
N LEU A 698 12.49 -13.71 -20.07
CA LEU A 698 13.31 -14.75 -20.68
C LEU A 698 13.16 -16.07 -19.92
N ILE A 699 13.25 -17.20 -20.63
CA ILE A 699 13.27 -18.53 -20.02
C ILE A 699 14.63 -19.16 -20.24
N LEU A 700 15.32 -19.55 -19.17
CA LEU A 700 16.69 -20.08 -19.26
C LEU A 700 16.79 -21.35 -20.11
N GLU A 701 15.81 -22.24 -20.01
CA GLU A 701 15.73 -23.45 -20.84
C GLU A 701 15.58 -23.15 -22.35
N TYR A 702 15.17 -21.93 -22.69
CA TYR A 702 14.98 -21.42 -24.05
C TYR A 702 15.75 -20.10 -24.24
N LEU A 703 16.98 -20.02 -23.72
CA LEU A 703 17.71 -18.75 -23.64
C LEU A 703 17.94 -18.14 -25.03
N ASP A 704 18.35 -18.93 -26.02
CA ASP A 704 18.59 -18.45 -27.38
C ASP A 704 17.30 -17.91 -28.00
N GLU A 705 16.20 -18.67 -27.87
CA GLU A 705 14.87 -18.26 -28.34
C GLU A 705 14.43 -16.97 -27.65
N SER A 706 14.61 -16.89 -26.33
CA SER A 706 14.24 -15.73 -25.52
C SER A 706 15.04 -14.47 -25.91
N LEU A 707 16.31 -14.62 -26.27
CA LEU A 707 17.17 -13.51 -26.70
C LEU A 707 16.77 -12.99 -28.09
N VAL A 708 16.40 -13.87 -29.02
CA VAL A 708 15.88 -13.44 -30.33
C VAL A 708 14.53 -12.74 -30.18
N VAL A 709 13.64 -13.23 -29.29
CA VAL A 709 12.40 -12.53 -28.94
C VAL A 709 12.69 -11.16 -28.32
N LEU A 710 13.63 -11.08 -27.37
CA LEU A 710 14.05 -9.81 -26.75
C LEU A 710 14.53 -8.82 -27.80
N LYS A 711 15.38 -9.25 -28.74
CA LYS A 711 15.89 -8.43 -29.85
C LYS A 711 14.75 -7.82 -30.64
N ARG A 712 13.79 -8.64 -31.08
CA ARG A 712 12.67 -8.19 -31.92
C ARG A 712 11.72 -7.26 -31.16
N GLU A 713 11.40 -7.56 -29.90
CA GLU A 713 10.46 -6.78 -29.07
C GLU A 713 11.05 -5.44 -28.61
N MET A 714 12.38 -5.34 -28.52
CA MET A 714 13.09 -4.13 -28.10
C MET A 714 13.70 -3.34 -29.26
N CYS A 715 13.51 -3.80 -30.51
CA CYS A 715 14.12 -3.23 -31.71
C CYS A 715 15.66 -3.14 -31.60
N TRP A 716 16.31 -4.16 -31.04
CA TRP A 716 17.77 -4.22 -30.89
C TRP A 716 18.43 -4.93 -32.08
N GLU A 717 19.75 -4.78 -32.19
CA GLU A 717 20.53 -5.47 -33.19
C GLU A 717 21.04 -6.84 -32.71
N THR A 718 21.43 -7.72 -33.63
CA THR A 718 21.90 -9.07 -33.26
C THR A 718 23.18 -9.01 -32.41
N ARG A 719 24.04 -8.01 -32.63
CA ARG A 719 25.23 -7.79 -31.80
C ARG A 719 24.91 -7.48 -30.33
N ASP A 720 23.74 -6.94 -30.05
CA ASP A 720 23.32 -6.49 -28.72
C ASP A 720 22.97 -7.67 -27.81
N ILE A 721 22.64 -8.83 -28.38
CA ILE A 721 22.24 -10.04 -27.65
C ILE A 721 23.31 -11.14 -27.61
N LEU A 722 24.51 -10.89 -28.16
CA LEU A 722 25.63 -11.85 -28.15
C LEU A 722 26.12 -12.13 -26.72
N TYR A 723 26.51 -13.38 -26.47
CA TYR A 723 27.03 -13.81 -25.16
C TYR A 723 28.04 -14.97 -25.26
N THR A 724 28.78 -15.24 -24.19
CA THR A 724 29.77 -16.34 -24.14
C THR A 724 29.43 -17.35 -23.04
N ASN A 725 29.67 -18.65 -23.29
CA ASN A 725 29.37 -19.70 -22.31
C ASN A 725 30.35 -19.74 -21.12
N LYS A 726 31.53 -19.08 -21.20
CA LYS A 726 32.43 -18.92 -20.04
C LYS A 726 31.79 -18.18 -18.85
N THR A 727 30.68 -17.46 -19.09
CA THR A 727 29.88 -16.79 -18.06
C THR A 727 28.48 -17.38 -17.88
N CYS A 728 28.09 -18.39 -18.68
CA CYS A 728 26.72 -18.92 -18.73
C CYS A 728 26.58 -20.35 -18.17
N CYS A 729 25.79 -20.43 -17.11
CA CYS A 729 24.85 -21.50 -16.72
C CYS A 729 25.27 -22.96 -16.91
N GLN A 730 25.90 -23.55 -15.90
CA GLN A 730 25.94 -25.01 -15.75
C GLN A 730 24.49 -25.53 -15.64
N LEU A 731 24.00 -26.13 -16.73
CA LEU A 731 22.82 -26.99 -16.68
C LEU A 731 23.22 -28.20 -15.86
N HIS A 732 22.54 -28.40 -14.73
CA HIS A 732 22.80 -29.56 -13.90
C HIS A 732 22.25 -30.81 -14.57
N ASP A 733 22.85 -31.96 -14.29
CA ASP A 733 22.30 -33.25 -14.71
C ASP A 733 20.85 -33.39 -14.21
N PRO A 734 19.94 -33.94 -15.05
CA PRO A 734 18.55 -34.12 -14.69
C PRO A 734 18.38 -34.89 -13.39
N LEU A 735 17.63 -34.32 -12.45
CA LEU A 735 17.31 -34.99 -11.19
C LEU A 735 16.42 -36.21 -11.44
N ARG A 736 16.88 -37.39 -11.03
CA ARG A 736 16.03 -38.58 -10.96
C ARG A 736 15.14 -38.49 -9.73
N LEU A 737 13.88 -38.10 -9.94
CA LEU A 737 12.86 -37.89 -8.91
C LEU A 737 11.64 -38.77 -9.17
N SER A 738 11.04 -39.30 -8.11
CA SER A 738 9.72 -39.97 -8.21
C SER A 738 8.61 -38.96 -8.54
N ASN A 739 7.50 -39.43 -9.10
CA ASN A 739 6.32 -38.58 -9.37
C ASN A 739 5.85 -37.85 -8.11
N LYS A 740 5.88 -38.53 -6.96
CA LYS A 740 5.52 -37.94 -5.67
C LYS A 740 6.43 -36.77 -5.30
N GLN A 741 7.74 -36.89 -5.48
CA GLN A 741 8.70 -35.82 -5.17
C GLN A 741 8.54 -34.61 -6.09
N GLN A 742 8.22 -34.84 -7.37
CA GLN A 742 7.94 -33.77 -8.33
C GLN A 742 6.66 -33.01 -7.93
N GLU A 743 5.60 -33.74 -7.59
CA GLU A 743 4.34 -33.15 -7.15
C GLU A 743 4.47 -32.40 -5.82
N ASN A 744 5.24 -32.96 -4.87
CA ASN A 744 5.57 -32.28 -3.62
C ASN A 744 6.27 -30.94 -3.87
N HIS A 745 7.16 -30.85 -4.88
CA HIS A 745 7.77 -29.57 -5.22
C HIS A 745 6.78 -28.60 -5.90
N ARG A 746 5.96 -29.10 -6.83
CA ARG A 746 4.96 -28.28 -7.55
C ARG A 746 3.94 -27.66 -6.60
N THR A 747 3.50 -28.41 -5.60
CA THR A 747 2.61 -27.93 -4.53
C THR A 747 3.32 -27.04 -3.51
N PHE A 748 4.62 -27.20 -3.30
CA PHE A 748 5.39 -26.37 -2.37
C PHE A 748 5.78 -25.00 -2.96
N ALA A 749 6.20 -24.98 -4.22
CA ALA A 749 6.64 -23.79 -4.96
C ALA A 749 5.64 -23.38 -6.05
N THR A 750 4.34 -23.42 -5.73
CA THR A 750 3.25 -23.24 -6.70
C THR A 750 3.34 -21.96 -7.52
N ALA A 751 3.72 -20.83 -6.91
CA ALA A 751 3.83 -19.57 -7.63
C ALA A 751 4.96 -19.57 -8.66
N ASP A 752 6.11 -20.18 -8.35
CA ASP A 752 7.21 -20.31 -9.32
C ASP A 752 6.81 -21.19 -10.51
N TYR A 753 6.02 -22.25 -10.28
CA TYR A 753 5.50 -23.09 -11.37
C TYR A 753 4.47 -22.38 -12.21
N MET A 754 3.47 -21.74 -11.61
CA MET A 754 2.45 -20.99 -12.35
C MET A 754 3.08 -19.88 -13.19
N MET A 755 4.05 -19.16 -12.62
CA MET A 755 4.77 -18.12 -13.32
C MET A 755 5.61 -18.70 -14.46
N TYR A 756 6.37 -19.77 -14.22
CA TYR A 756 7.19 -20.42 -15.25
C TYR A 756 6.33 -20.96 -16.40
N ASP A 757 5.28 -21.72 -16.08
CA ASP A 757 4.40 -22.34 -17.08
C ASP A 757 3.75 -21.24 -17.95
N ARG A 758 3.22 -20.17 -17.32
CA ARG A 758 2.60 -19.04 -18.03
C ARG A 758 3.57 -18.32 -18.98
N PHE A 759 4.79 -18.03 -18.54
CA PHE A 759 5.76 -17.32 -19.39
C PHE A 759 6.39 -18.22 -20.46
N VAL A 760 6.45 -19.53 -20.25
CA VAL A 760 6.78 -20.49 -21.33
C VAL A 760 5.71 -20.46 -22.41
N ASP A 761 4.43 -20.43 -22.04
CA ASP A 761 3.34 -20.35 -23.00
C ASP A 761 3.37 -19.02 -23.77
N ILE A 762 3.54 -17.89 -23.07
CA ILE A 762 3.70 -16.57 -23.72
C ILE A 762 4.89 -16.57 -24.69
N LEU A 763 6.01 -17.18 -24.32
CA LEU A 763 7.19 -17.28 -25.19
C LEU A 763 6.87 -18.11 -26.45
N LYS A 764 6.25 -19.28 -26.28
CA LYS A 764 5.86 -20.14 -27.40
C LYS A 764 4.87 -19.45 -28.33
N ASP A 765 3.89 -18.74 -27.78
CA ASP A 765 2.91 -17.98 -28.56
C ASP A 765 3.59 -16.89 -29.37
N LYS A 766 4.51 -16.13 -28.77
CA LYS A 766 5.32 -15.11 -29.47
C LYS A 766 6.15 -15.73 -30.61
N ILE A 767 6.76 -16.88 -30.37
CA ILE A 767 7.54 -17.60 -31.39
C ILE A 767 6.62 -18.07 -32.52
N GLN A 768 5.48 -18.66 -32.19
CA GLN A 768 4.53 -19.20 -33.16
C GLN A 768 3.93 -18.11 -34.04
N GLN A 769 3.59 -16.95 -33.47
CA GLN A 769 3.06 -15.79 -34.19
C GLN A 769 4.03 -15.25 -35.25
N GLN A 770 5.33 -15.44 -35.06
CA GLN A 770 6.38 -14.97 -35.97
C GLN A 770 6.75 -16.00 -37.06
N GLY A 771 6.28 -17.24 -36.92
CA GLY A 771 6.39 -18.29 -37.93
C GLY A 771 7.82 -18.71 -38.27
N GLN A 772 8.00 -19.21 -39.50
CA GLN A 772 9.27 -19.77 -39.98
C GLN A 772 10.41 -18.75 -40.00
N ASP A 773 10.08 -17.47 -40.22
CA ASP A 773 11.01 -16.36 -40.24
C ASP A 773 11.83 -16.28 -38.94
N PHE A 774 11.18 -16.47 -37.79
CA PHE A 774 11.87 -16.52 -36.49
C PHE A 774 12.80 -17.72 -36.36
N GLN A 775 12.40 -18.90 -36.85
CA GLN A 775 13.20 -20.13 -36.74
C GLN A 775 14.50 -20.01 -37.54
N ASP A 776 14.41 -19.46 -38.75
CA ASP A 776 15.57 -19.16 -39.58
C ASP A 776 16.54 -18.17 -38.90
N GLU A 777 16.02 -17.15 -38.21
CA GLU A 777 16.84 -16.21 -37.43
C GLU A 777 17.51 -16.87 -36.24
N LEU A 778 16.77 -17.71 -35.52
CA LEU A 778 17.27 -18.43 -34.36
C LEU A 778 18.43 -19.36 -34.73
N GLU A 779 18.33 -20.10 -35.85
CA GLU A 779 19.42 -20.95 -36.32
C GLU A 779 20.66 -20.15 -36.70
N ASP A 780 20.47 -19.02 -37.40
CA ASP A 780 21.57 -18.12 -37.77
C ASP A 780 22.23 -17.50 -36.54
N PHE A 781 21.43 -17.05 -35.56
CA PHE A 781 21.90 -16.54 -34.28
C PHE A 781 22.71 -17.58 -33.50
N LYS A 782 22.22 -18.82 -33.38
CA LYS A 782 22.94 -19.92 -32.69
C LYS A 782 24.29 -20.19 -33.33
N LYS A 783 24.34 -20.19 -34.67
CA LYS A 783 25.60 -20.36 -35.42
C LYS A 783 26.56 -19.19 -35.19
N LEU A 784 26.06 -17.96 -35.29
CA LEU A 784 26.83 -16.74 -35.05
C LEU A 784 27.41 -16.73 -33.63
N ASN A 785 26.57 -16.95 -32.61
CA ASN A 785 26.98 -16.89 -31.22
C ASN A 785 28.04 -17.95 -30.89
N LYS A 786 27.94 -19.14 -31.50
CA LYS A 786 28.98 -20.18 -31.41
C LYS A 786 30.31 -19.74 -32.03
N GLN A 787 30.29 -19.16 -33.23
CA GLN A 787 31.51 -18.66 -33.89
C GLN A 787 32.18 -17.57 -33.06
N VAL A 788 31.39 -16.62 -32.54
CA VAL A 788 31.88 -15.56 -31.65
C VAL A 788 32.48 -16.16 -30.39
N GLN A 789 31.84 -17.17 -29.80
CA GLN A 789 32.37 -17.85 -28.62
C GLN A 789 33.70 -18.55 -28.90
N ASP A 790 33.79 -19.36 -29.96
CA ASP A 790 35.01 -20.10 -30.30
C ASP A 790 36.18 -19.14 -30.54
N LEU A 791 35.94 -18.04 -31.25
CA LEU A 791 36.90 -16.96 -31.46
C LEU A 791 37.32 -16.35 -30.12
N CYS A 792 36.35 -15.88 -29.36
CA CYS A 792 36.54 -15.39 -28.01
C CYS A 792 36.82 -16.51 -27.00
N ASP A 793 37.30 -17.69 -27.38
CA ASP A 793 37.88 -18.67 -26.45
C ASP A 793 39.36 -18.93 -26.71
N THR A 794 39.84 -18.63 -27.92
CA THR A 794 41.27 -18.66 -28.27
C THR A 794 42.03 -17.50 -27.60
N GLU A 795 43.18 -17.79 -26.98
CA GLU A 795 44.06 -16.83 -26.29
C GLU A 795 45.07 -16.13 -27.24
N ASP A 796 44.86 -16.18 -28.55
CA ASP A 796 45.86 -15.65 -29.48
C ASP A 796 45.84 -14.11 -29.46
N THR A 797 46.91 -13.55 -28.89
CA THR A 797 47.08 -12.17 -28.43
C THR A 797 47.67 -11.25 -29.51
N SER A 798 47.48 -11.58 -30.78
CA SER A 798 47.90 -10.69 -31.87
C SER A 798 46.82 -9.67 -32.20
N GLU A 799 47.16 -8.38 -32.14
CA GLU A 799 46.31 -7.20 -32.46
C GLU A 799 45.74 -7.19 -33.90
N LYS A 800 45.97 -8.24 -34.71
CA LYS A 800 45.65 -8.29 -36.15
C LYS A 800 44.48 -9.20 -36.54
N ASN A 801 43.90 -9.96 -35.62
CA ASN A 801 42.79 -10.87 -35.95
C ASN A 801 41.42 -10.22 -35.71
N VAL A 802 41.06 -9.23 -36.54
CA VAL A 802 39.65 -8.80 -36.66
C VAL A 802 38.93 -9.83 -37.53
N MET A 803 38.05 -10.62 -36.94
CA MET A 803 37.20 -11.52 -37.72
C MET A 803 36.00 -10.72 -38.23
N THR A 804 35.86 -10.69 -39.55
CA THR A 804 34.66 -10.22 -40.22
C THR A 804 33.69 -11.39 -40.37
N LEU A 805 32.48 -11.22 -39.86
CA LEU A 805 31.36 -12.11 -40.11
C LEU A 805 30.46 -11.44 -41.15
N GLU A 806 30.27 -12.12 -42.27
CA GLU A 806 29.51 -11.60 -43.41
C GLU A 806 28.06 -11.33 -43.04
N ALA A 807 27.47 -10.30 -43.68
CA ALA A 807 26.10 -9.92 -43.46
C ALA A 807 25.13 -11.05 -43.85
N THR A 808 24.05 -11.19 -43.09
CA THR A 808 22.93 -12.10 -43.41
C THR A 808 21.64 -11.28 -43.56
N LYS A 809 20.50 -11.95 -43.77
CA LYS A 809 19.20 -11.25 -43.74
C LYS A 809 18.86 -10.66 -42.36
N TRP A 810 19.59 -11.04 -41.30
CA TRP A 810 19.26 -10.73 -39.91
C TRP A 810 20.18 -9.72 -39.24
N TYR A 811 21.37 -9.55 -39.78
CA TYR A 811 22.37 -8.62 -39.26
C TYR A 811 23.30 -8.15 -40.36
N ASP A 812 23.72 -6.90 -40.24
CA ASP A 812 24.79 -6.33 -41.05
C ASP A 812 26.14 -6.94 -40.67
N LYS A 813 27.14 -6.75 -41.53
CA LYS A 813 28.51 -7.22 -41.33
C LYS A 813 29.00 -6.93 -39.90
N ILE A 814 29.34 -7.96 -39.15
CA ILE A 814 29.81 -7.85 -37.75
C ILE A 814 31.33 -8.01 -37.71
N GLU A 815 32.02 -7.04 -37.14
CA GLU A 815 33.46 -7.12 -36.88
C GLU A 815 33.70 -7.41 -35.41
N ILE A 816 34.34 -8.55 -35.11
CA ILE A 816 34.71 -8.95 -33.75
C ILE A 816 36.21 -8.73 -33.58
N ASP A 817 36.55 -7.71 -32.79
CA ASP A 817 37.92 -7.38 -32.41
C ASP A 817 38.24 -7.84 -30.98
N GLN A 818 39.51 -7.67 -30.58
CA GLN A 818 39.96 -8.06 -29.25
C GLN A 818 39.21 -7.32 -28.13
N LYS A 819 38.85 -6.05 -28.34
CA LYS A 819 38.08 -5.25 -27.38
C LYS A 819 36.66 -5.79 -27.19
N THR A 820 36.03 -6.22 -28.27
CA THR A 820 34.71 -6.87 -28.26
C THR A 820 34.78 -8.19 -27.50
N CYS A 821 35.79 -9.03 -27.76
CA CYS A 821 35.99 -10.25 -26.96
C CYS A 821 36.29 -9.96 -25.49
N GLN A 822 37.02 -8.90 -25.15
CA GLN A 822 37.24 -8.48 -23.76
C GLN A 822 35.92 -8.13 -23.07
N LEU A 823 35.05 -7.35 -23.72
CA LEU A 823 33.72 -7.01 -23.18
C LEU A 823 32.80 -8.23 -23.07
N LEU A 824 32.82 -9.13 -24.06
CA LEU A 824 32.03 -10.37 -24.06
C LEU A 824 32.47 -11.37 -22.97
N ARG A 825 33.75 -11.36 -22.61
CA ARG A 825 34.33 -12.17 -21.51
C ARG A 825 34.26 -11.48 -20.14
N ALA A 826 34.01 -10.17 -20.11
CA ALA A 826 34.00 -9.40 -18.88
C ALA A 826 32.92 -9.91 -17.93
N ASN A 827 33.29 -10.10 -16.67
CA ASN A 827 32.31 -10.43 -15.64
C ASN A 827 31.48 -9.18 -15.27
N LEU A 828 30.37 -9.41 -14.55
CA LEU A 828 29.43 -8.34 -14.22
C LEU A 828 30.06 -7.21 -13.38
N GLN A 829 31.02 -7.54 -12.50
CA GLN A 829 31.73 -6.53 -11.71
C GLN A 829 32.58 -5.61 -12.61
N GLN A 830 33.31 -6.18 -13.58
CA GLN A 830 34.10 -5.42 -14.54
C GLN A 830 33.23 -4.50 -15.38
N LEU A 831 32.10 -5.00 -15.89
CA LEU A 831 31.14 -4.20 -16.67
C LEU A 831 30.53 -3.06 -15.83
N ARG A 832 30.20 -3.31 -14.56
CA ARG A 832 29.72 -2.29 -13.63
C ARG A 832 30.77 -1.20 -13.38
N THR A 833 32.03 -1.58 -13.22
CA THR A 833 33.15 -0.64 -13.06
C THR A 833 33.30 0.24 -14.31
N LEU A 834 33.27 -0.35 -15.51
CA LEU A 834 33.35 0.40 -16.77
C LEU A 834 32.19 1.40 -16.91
N ALA A 835 30.96 0.99 -16.56
CA ALA A 835 29.79 1.89 -16.60
C ALA A 835 29.96 3.06 -15.61
N ARG A 836 30.44 2.78 -14.39
CA ARG A 836 30.72 3.81 -13.39
C ARG A 836 31.79 4.79 -13.86
N GLU A 837 32.92 4.29 -14.37
CA GLU A 837 34.01 5.12 -14.86
C GLU A 837 33.56 6.02 -16.01
N GLY A 838 32.82 5.47 -16.99
CA GLY A 838 32.26 6.25 -18.10
C GLY A 838 31.29 7.35 -17.63
N MET A 839 30.43 7.07 -16.66
CA MET A 839 29.51 8.06 -16.10
C MET A 839 30.23 9.14 -15.26
N VAL A 840 31.34 8.79 -14.58
CA VAL A 840 32.19 9.76 -13.86
C VAL A 840 32.95 10.66 -14.82
N GLU A 841 33.59 10.09 -15.84
CA GLU A 841 34.36 10.83 -16.85
C GLU A 841 33.48 11.85 -17.58
N LYS A 842 32.25 11.47 -17.92
CA LYS A 842 31.23 12.34 -18.54
C LYS A 842 30.58 13.31 -17.55
N GLY A 843 30.99 13.27 -16.28
CA GLY A 843 30.49 14.14 -15.24
C GLY A 843 29.01 13.96 -14.91
N ARG A 844 28.41 12.78 -15.19
CA ARG A 844 27.00 12.48 -14.93
C ARG A 844 26.73 12.15 -13.46
N ILE A 845 27.74 11.60 -12.78
CA ILE A 845 27.74 11.32 -11.33
C ILE A 845 28.95 11.96 -10.67
N VAL A 846 28.84 12.29 -9.38
CA VAL A 846 29.96 12.86 -8.62
C VAL A 846 30.94 11.74 -8.24
N ALA A 847 32.23 11.97 -8.47
CA ALA A 847 33.28 11.03 -8.10
C ALA A 847 33.30 10.80 -6.57
N SER A 848 32.69 9.70 -6.13
CA SER A 848 32.82 9.21 -4.75
C SER A 848 34.21 8.63 -4.55
N ARG A 849 34.90 9.04 -3.47
CA ARG A 849 36.27 8.61 -3.10
C ARG A 849 36.39 7.13 -2.68
N ARG A 850 35.34 6.32 -2.77
CA ARG A 850 35.41 4.89 -2.41
C ARG A 850 35.19 3.99 -3.65
N PRO A 851 36.11 3.05 -3.94
CA PRO A 851 35.87 1.99 -4.92
C PRO A 851 34.75 1.03 -4.44
N ILE A 852 34.08 0.37 -5.39
CA ILE A 852 33.03 -0.65 -5.16
C ILE A 852 33.66 -1.97 -4.75
#